data_AF-A0A6F7WA16-F1
#
_entry.id   AF-A0A6F7WA16-F1
#
_cell.length_a   1.000
_cell.length_b   1.000
_cell.length_c   1.000
_cell.angle_alpha   90.00
_cell.angle_beta   90.00
_cell.angle_gamma   90.00
#
_symmetry.space_group_name_H-M   'P 1'
#
loop_
_entity.id
_entity.type
_entity.pdbx_description
1 polymer ?
#
loop_
_entity_poly.entity_id
_entity_poly.type
_entity_poly.pdbx_seq_one_letter_code
_entity_poly.pdbx_strand_id
1 'polypeptide(L)'
;MDGMLEAFRQVAQGLSYEAPKIPIVSNLTGGVVSADEITTPDFWVRHVREAVRFLDGVRTLEERNVTKFVELGPDGVLTAMAQDCLTRDDATLVSALRSGRPELQSLATAVAGAHVHGVSPDWAAVFAGTDTARTDLPLYPFQRDTYWLDTGYWAGDMVSAGLGAADHPLLGAAVALADSDGFLYTGRLALDTHPWLADHAVAGSVLLPGTAFVELAIRAGDQVGCDLLEELTLEAPLVLPEVGGVQLQLSVGGPDGSGRRALTVYSRFEDAAADEPWLRHASGALVEGASEPSFDLEVWPPAGATPLALDGLYEGMAGLGLAYGPVFQGLTSAWRLGDEVYAELELPEEARAEADAFGLHPALLDSALHAVGLGGLIEGEGARLPFAWAGVSLHAVGASVLRVRLSAAGADAVSLAVADGAGRAVLSVDSLVLRPVSVEQIQGARGGRQESLFRLDWPEVSAQGPAGRWALLGSDAFDLASTGQRFDTYADLDALARAVESGATLPDDVVVGLPLNLAAPHATAASQARPAPQDRGPGAEPGTHQARPAFEDTPEGRPGSWGSPQAAGRGGTGESSSSVDTVHRATAQALELVQAWLADERFADARLVLLTSGAVAAGTDEPVADLTHAAVWGLVRSAESENPGRFVLVDVDGAADSLRAVPDALASGEPQVAVRDGVLRAPRLARARCWSPGRCPSTTRAARTPVCSRSPRSPRPPGRSGPPAMRCPPPTGSPPP
;
A
#
# COMPACT_ATOMS: atom_id res chain seq x y z
N MET A 1 -37.53 51.82 43.48
CA MET A 1 -38.72 51.12 42.95
C MET A 1 -39.93 51.26 43.89
N ASP A 2 -39.81 51.93 45.04
CA ASP A 2 -40.84 51.89 46.09
C ASP A 2 -42.22 52.42 45.66
N GLY A 3 -42.26 53.43 44.78
CA GLY A 3 -43.51 54.02 44.29
C GLY A 3 -44.40 53.10 43.43
N MET A 4 -43.87 51.99 42.89
CA MET A 4 -44.64 51.03 42.07
C MET A 4 -45.04 49.74 42.81
N LEU A 5 -44.56 49.54 44.05
CA LEU A 5 -44.66 48.23 44.70
C LEU A 5 -46.09 47.81 45.01
N GLU A 6 -46.96 48.75 45.41
CA GLU A 6 -48.36 48.45 45.71
C GLU A 6 -49.14 48.04 44.46
N ALA A 7 -48.94 48.76 43.36
CA ALA A 7 -49.54 48.39 42.07
C ALA A 7 -49.02 47.03 41.56
N PHE A 8 -47.71 46.78 41.70
CA PHE A 8 -47.11 45.48 41.34
C PHE A 8 -47.63 44.33 42.20
N ARG A 9 -47.80 44.57 43.51
CA ARG A 9 -48.38 43.62 44.46
C ARG A 9 -49.80 43.23 44.08
N GLN A 10 -50.65 44.19 43.69
CA GLN A 10 -52.01 43.92 43.24
C GLN A 10 -52.03 43.00 42.01
N VAL A 11 -51.12 43.23 41.05
CA VAL A 11 -50.99 42.36 39.87
C VAL A 11 -50.48 40.97 40.28
N ALA A 12 -49.44 40.89 41.11
CA ALA A 12 -48.88 39.62 41.57
C ALA A 12 -49.91 38.75 42.32
N GLN A 13 -50.79 39.36 43.13
CA GLN A 13 -51.88 38.65 43.81
C GLN A 13 -52.93 38.06 42.86
N GLY A 14 -53.03 38.58 41.62
CA GLY A 14 -53.92 38.06 40.59
C GLY A 14 -53.35 36.89 39.78
N LEU A 15 -52.11 36.48 40.03
CA LEU A 15 -51.44 35.39 39.31
C LEU A 15 -51.55 34.07 40.06
N SER A 16 -51.62 32.97 39.29
CA SER A 16 -51.48 31.62 39.82
C SER A 16 -50.01 31.21 39.83
N TYR A 17 -49.54 30.68 40.96
CA TYR A 17 -48.17 30.23 41.15
C TYR A 17 -48.12 28.71 41.29
N GLU A 18 -47.09 28.11 40.69
CA GLU A 18 -46.85 26.67 40.74
C GLU A 18 -45.49 26.38 41.35
N ALA A 19 -45.36 25.23 42.01
CA ALA A 19 -44.09 24.82 42.59
C ALA A 19 -43.02 24.61 41.48
N PRO A 20 -41.79 25.10 41.68
CA PRO A 20 -40.75 24.99 40.66
C PRO A 20 -40.35 23.52 40.45
N LYS A 21 -40.37 23.08 39.19
CA LYS A 21 -39.92 21.72 38.80
C LYS A 21 -38.41 21.57 38.78
N ILE A 22 -37.69 22.67 38.58
CA ILE A 22 -36.23 22.76 38.64
C ILE A 22 -35.89 23.57 39.90
N PRO A 23 -35.03 23.07 40.80
CA PRO A 23 -34.64 23.83 41.99
C PRO A 23 -34.08 25.21 41.64
N ILE A 24 -34.53 26.24 42.35
CA ILE A 24 -34.13 27.64 42.12
C ILE A 24 -33.27 28.11 43.28
N VAL A 25 -32.10 28.67 42.98
CA VAL A 25 -31.32 29.47 43.95
C VAL A 25 -31.81 30.90 43.86
N SER A 26 -32.36 31.43 44.96
CA SER A 26 -32.87 32.80 45.01
C SER A 26 -31.72 33.78 45.15
N ASN A 27 -31.63 34.73 44.23
CA ASN A 27 -30.68 35.83 44.34
C ASN A 27 -31.08 36.88 45.40
N LEU A 28 -32.16 36.69 46.16
CA LEU A 28 -32.43 37.51 47.35
C LEU A 28 -31.72 36.97 48.61
N THR A 29 -31.66 35.64 48.73
CA THR A 29 -31.14 34.96 49.91
C THR A 29 -29.77 34.33 49.68
N GLY A 30 -29.42 34.07 48.42
CA GLY A 30 -28.25 33.31 48.00
C GLY A 30 -28.43 31.79 48.14
N GLY A 31 -29.57 31.31 48.67
CA GLY A 31 -29.83 29.89 48.92
C GLY A 31 -30.94 29.31 48.03
N VAL A 32 -31.15 27.99 48.11
CA VAL A 32 -32.29 27.35 47.42
C VAL A 32 -33.60 27.75 48.09
N VAL A 33 -34.51 28.33 47.30
CA VAL A 33 -35.82 28.79 47.77
C VAL A 33 -36.82 27.64 47.84
N SER A 34 -37.68 27.64 48.85
CA SER A 34 -38.74 26.65 48.98
C SER A 34 -39.91 26.97 48.04
N ALA A 35 -40.69 25.93 47.68
CA ALA A 35 -41.92 26.11 46.92
C ALA A 35 -42.90 27.05 47.65
N ASP A 36 -43.03 26.90 48.97
CA ASP A 36 -43.91 27.72 49.80
C ASP A 36 -43.53 29.20 49.81
N GLU A 37 -42.24 29.53 49.65
CA GLU A 37 -41.79 30.93 49.62
C GLU A 37 -41.96 31.53 48.21
N ILE A 38 -41.46 30.87 47.16
CA ILE A 38 -41.45 31.43 45.79
C ILE A 38 -42.84 31.52 45.15
N THR A 39 -43.80 30.72 45.63
CA THR A 39 -45.19 30.75 45.16
C THR A 39 -46.04 31.84 45.83
N THR A 40 -45.43 32.74 46.61
CA THR A 40 -46.13 33.88 47.22
C THR A 40 -45.95 35.17 46.41
N PRO A 41 -46.99 36.00 46.26
CA PRO A 41 -46.85 37.35 45.69
C PRO A 41 -45.81 38.21 46.41
N ASP A 42 -45.70 38.05 47.74
CA ASP A 42 -44.74 38.77 48.57
C ASP A 42 -43.29 38.53 48.18
N PHE A 43 -42.94 37.30 47.81
CA PHE A 43 -41.59 36.97 47.33
C PHE A 43 -41.21 37.80 46.10
N TRP A 44 -42.12 37.96 45.13
CA TRP A 44 -41.85 38.71 43.89
C TRP A 44 -41.80 40.23 44.12
N VAL A 45 -42.62 40.75 45.05
CA VAL A 45 -42.55 42.16 45.46
C VAL A 45 -41.21 42.46 46.15
N ARG A 46 -40.69 41.51 46.94
CA ARG A 46 -39.34 41.60 47.51
C ARG A 46 -38.27 41.47 46.42
N HIS A 47 -38.43 40.54 45.48
CA HIS A 47 -37.48 40.29 44.40
C HIS A 47 -37.22 41.51 43.53
N VAL A 48 -38.27 42.26 43.21
CA VAL A 48 -38.15 43.47 42.37
C VAL A 48 -37.52 44.64 43.16
N ARG A 49 -37.50 44.59 44.49
CA ARG A 49 -37.07 45.70 45.36
C ARG A 49 -35.70 45.50 45.99
N GLU A 50 -35.44 44.33 46.55
CA GLU A 50 -34.25 44.02 47.36
C GLU A 50 -33.01 43.79 46.47
N ALA A 51 -31.83 43.87 47.09
CA ALA A 51 -30.55 43.75 46.37
C ALA A 51 -30.31 42.33 45.83
N VAL A 52 -29.78 42.23 44.61
CA VAL A 52 -29.44 40.96 43.95
C VAL A 52 -28.09 40.45 44.47
N ARG A 53 -28.11 39.33 45.18
CA ARG A 53 -26.95 38.61 45.72
C ARG A 53 -26.39 37.58 44.73
N PHE A 54 -25.95 38.04 43.56
CA PHE A 54 -25.51 37.18 42.45
C PHE A 54 -24.32 36.27 42.82
N LEU A 55 -23.30 36.81 43.49
CA LEU A 55 -22.13 36.05 43.94
C LEU A 55 -22.53 34.88 44.84
N ASP A 56 -23.41 35.14 45.81
CA ASP A 56 -23.88 34.11 46.75
C ASP A 56 -24.68 33.03 46.01
N GLY A 57 -25.47 33.43 45.01
CA GLY A 57 -26.21 32.50 44.16
C GLY A 57 -25.30 31.56 43.36
N VAL A 58 -24.27 32.11 42.70
CA VAL A 58 -23.30 31.31 41.92
C VAL A 58 -22.48 30.38 42.83
N ARG A 59 -22.06 30.85 44.00
CA ARG A 59 -21.34 30.02 45.00
C ARG A 59 -22.19 28.88 45.53
N THR A 60 -23.48 29.11 45.79
CA THR A 60 -24.39 28.02 46.18
C THR A 60 -24.56 26.97 45.08
N LEU A 61 -24.54 27.37 43.80
CA LEU A 61 -24.52 26.41 42.68
C LEU A 61 -23.20 25.64 42.64
N GLU A 62 -22.07 26.29 42.85
CA GLU A 62 -20.74 25.67 42.94
C GLU A 62 -20.65 24.66 44.09
N GLU A 63 -21.11 25.03 45.30
CA GLU A 63 -21.17 24.15 46.48
C GLU A 63 -22.05 22.92 46.24
N ARG A 64 -23.05 23.03 45.37
CA ARG A 64 -23.91 21.93 44.93
C ARG A 64 -23.33 21.12 43.76
N ASN A 65 -22.06 21.33 43.44
CA ASN A 65 -21.32 20.67 42.37
C ASN A 65 -21.87 20.94 40.96
N VAL A 66 -22.50 22.10 40.73
CA VAL A 66 -22.84 22.54 39.37
C VAL A 66 -21.55 22.92 38.65
N THR A 67 -21.29 22.27 37.51
CA THR A 67 -20.07 22.49 36.71
C THR A 67 -20.35 23.12 35.35
N LYS A 68 -21.62 23.19 34.94
CA LYS A 68 -22.06 23.68 33.62
C LYS A 68 -23.08 24.79 33.81
N PHE A 69 -22.80 25.97 33.29
CA PHE A 69 -23.63 27.17 33.41
C PHE A 69 -24.05 27.65 32.02
N VAL A 70 -25.34 27.92 31.86
CA VAL A 70 -25.91 28.46 30.62
C VAL A 70 -26.55 29.80 30.93
N GLU A 71 -26.05 30.88 30.33
CA GLU A 71 -26.69 32.19 30.39
C GLU A 71 -27.85 32.24 29.38
N LEU A 72 -29.06 32.40 29.91
CA LEU A 72 -30.26 32.69 29.13
C LEU A 72 -30.51 34.20 29.16
N GLY A 73 -29.99 34.88 28.15
CA GLY A 73 -30.09 36.32 28.01
C GLY A 73 -29.69 36.77 26.62
N PRO A 74 -29.89 38.05 26.28
CA PRO A 74 -29.60 38.58 24.93
C PRO A 74 -28.09 38.74 24.64
N ASP A 75 -27.22 38.51 25.62
CA ASP A 75 -25.77 38.65 25.47
C ASP A 75 -24.99 37.68 26.39
N GLY A 76 -23.71 37.93 26.66
CA GLY A 76 -22.86 37.09 27.52
C GLY A 76 -22.36 37.76 28.82
N VAL A 77 -23.09 38.73 29.37
CA VAL A 77 -22.61 39.55 30.50
C VAL A 77 -22.54 38.74 31.79
N LEU A 78 -23.56 37.93 32.07
CA LEU A 78 -23.60 37.12 33.29
C LEU A 78 -22.62 35.95 33.23
N THR A 79 -22.25 35.50 32.05
CA THR A 79 -21.20 34.48 31.82
C THR A 79 -19.87 34.97 32.37
N ALA A 80 -19.46 36.19 32.02
CA ALA A 80 -18.21 36.78 32.53
C ALA A 80 -18.28 37.02 34.05
N MET A 81 -19.40 37.55 34.55
CA MET A 81 -19.58 37.77 36.00
C MET A 81 -19.58 36.45 36.78
N ALA A 82 -20.21 35.39 36.26
CA ALA A 82 -20.22 34.08 36.90
C ALA A 82 -18.82 33.47 36.92
N GLN A 83 -18.02 33.66 35.87
CA GLN A 83 -16.63 33.23 35.85
C GLN A 83 -15.82 33.88 36.98
N ASP A 84 -16.01 35.18 37.23
CA ASP A 84 -15.36 35.89 38.34
C ASP A 84 -15.87 35.48 39.73
N CYS A 85 -17.07 34.89 39.82
CA CYS A 85 -17.67 34.44 41.08
C CYS A 85 -17.19 33.05 41.51
N LEU A 86 -16.82 32.20 40.54
CA LEU A 86 -16.42 30.82 40.76
C LEU A 86 -15.00 30.74 41.33
N THR A 87 -14.77 29.76 42.19
CA THR A 87 -13.43 29.48 42.74
C THR A 87 -12.71 28.36 41.98
N ARG A 88 -13.45 27.63 41.14
CA ARG A 88 -12.97 26.54 40.29
C ARG A 88 -12.69 26.98 38.86
N ASP A 89 -11.69 26.36 38.24
CA ASP A 89 -11.24 26.67 36.88
C ASP A 89 -11.79 25.70 35.81
N ASP A 90 -12.47 24.62 36.21
CA ASP A 90 -12.97 23.55 35.32
C ASP A 90 -14.46 23.70 34.94
N ALA A 91 -15.11 24.80 35.35
CA ALA A 91 -16.49 25.07 35.01
C ALA A 91 -16.64 25.46 33.52
N THR A 92 -17.70 24.97 32.87
CA THR A 92 -18.06 25.38 31.52
C THR A 92 -19.15 26.43 31.61
N LEU A 93 -18.93 27.60 31.03
CA LEU A 93 -19.93 28.66 30.93
C LEU A 93 -20.20 28.97 29.46
N VAL A 94 -21.46 28.92 29.05
CA VAL A 94 -21.90 29.24 27.69
C VAL A 94 -23.02 30.27 27.76
N SER A 95 -23.07 31.17 26.79
CA SER A 95 -24.21 32.06 26.60
C SER A 95 -25.02 31.63 25.39
N ALA A 96 -26.35 31.62 25.55
CA ALA A 96 -27.30 31.26 24.50
C ALA A 96 -27.33 32.27 23.35
N LEU A 97 -27.16 33.57 23.63
CA LEU A 97 -27.19 34.63 22.62
C LEU A 97 -26.03 35.61 22.82
N ARG A 98 -25.66 36.32 21.74
CA ARG A 98 -24.67 37.40 21.81
C ARG A 98 -25.13 38.60 21.01
N SER A 99 -24.94 39.79 21.56
CA SER A 99 -25.27 41.03 20.87
C SER A 99 -24.47 41.13 19.56
N GLY A 100 -25.14 41.55 18.49
CA GLY A 100 -24.54 41.69 17.16
C GLY A 100 -24.22 40.37 16.44
N ARG A 101 -24.75 39.23 16.89
CA ARG A 101 -24.62 37.93 16.21
C ARG A 101 -25.99 37.34 15.85
N PRO A 102 -26.09 36.53 14.77
CA PRO A 102 -27.32 35.82 14.45
C PRO A 102 -27.76 34.90 15.59
N GLU A 103 -29.03 34.97 15.98
CA GLU A 103 -29.57 34.23 17.14
C GLU A 103 -29.45 32.71 16.94
N LEU A 104 -29.84 32.20 15.77
CA LEU A 104 -29.77 30.77 15.45
C LEU A 104 -28.33 30.23 15.55
N GLN A 105 -27.37 30.97 15.01
CA GLN A 105 -25.96 30.59 15.06
C GLN A 105 -25.44 30.63 16.50
N SER A 106 -25.83 31.63 17.29
CA SER A 106 -25.42 31.78 18.69
C SER A 106 -25.96 30.63 19.55
N LEU A 107 -27.24 30.31 19.38
CA LEU A 107 -27.89 29.20 20.08
C LEU A 107 -27.30 27.85 19.68
N ALA A 108 -27.12 27.59 18.39
CA ALA A 108 -26.49 26.36 17.90
C ALA A 108 -25.06 26.19 18.45
N THR A 109 -24.30 27.29 18.51
CA THR A 109 -22.95 27.30 19.10
C THR A 109 -22.99 27.02 20.60
N ALA A 110 -23.97 27.55 21.33
CA ALA A 110 -24.14 27.30 22.77
C ALA A 110 -24.48 25.83 23.05
N VAL A 111 -25.39 25.25 22.28
CA VAL A 111 -25.78 23.82 22.38
C VAL A 111 -24.61 22.91 22.02
N ALA A 112 -23.89 23.22 20.93
CA ALA A 112 -22.68 22.48 20.56
C ALA A 112 -21.57 22.61 21.61
N GLY A 113 -21.38 23.81 22.16
CA GLY A 113 -20.43 24.06 23.25
C GLY A 113 -20.76 23.25 24.50
N ALA A 114 -22.03 23.21 24.90
CA ALA A 114 -22.48 22.36 25.99
C ALA A 114 -22.22 20.87 25.69
N HIS A 115 -22.47 20.42 24.45
CA HIS A 115 -22.27 19.04 24.04
C HIS A 115 -20.81 18.58 24.13
N VAL A 116 -19.89 19.37 23.58
CA VAL A 116 -18.44 19.08 23.61
C VAL A 116 -17.91 19.01 25.06
N HIS A 117 -18.56 19.71 25.98
CA HIS A 117 -18.21 19.68 27.41
C HIS A 117 -19.00 18.65 28.23
N GLY A 118 -19.61 17.66 27.57
CA GLY A 118 -20.20 16.48 28.19
C GLY A 118 -21.71 16.55 28.46
N VAL A 119 -22.40 17.62 28.08
CA VAL A 119 -23.87 17.64 28.09
C VAL A 119 -24.37 16.78 26.92
N SER A 120 -25.47 16.07 27.10
CA SER A 120 -26.10 15.31 26.02
C SER A 120 -27.46 15.94 25.70
N PRO A 121 -27.51 16.96 24.81
CA PRO A 121 -28.77 17.51 24.34
C PRO A 121 -29.62 16.42 23.68
N ASP A 122 -30.93 16.52 23.85
CA ASP A 122 -31.85 15.75 23.03
C ASP A 122 -31.84 16.32 21.60
N TRP A 123 -31.03 15.70 20.75
CA TRP A 123 -30.91 16.10 19.34
C TRP A 123 -32.22 15.95 18.56
N ALA A 124 -33.11 15.03 18.98
CA ALA A 124 -34.42 14.93 18.33
C ALA A 124 -35.30 16.14 18.67
N ALA A 125 -35.25 16.62 19.92
CA ALA A 125 -35.94 17.85 20.31
C ALA A 125 -35.34 19.11 19.65
N VAL A 126 -34.01 19.17 19.48
CA VAL A 126 -33.32 20.30 18.83
C VAL A 126 -33.74 20.47 17.36
N PHE A 127 -33.93 19.37 16.64
CA PHE A 127 -34.31 19.37 15.22
C PHE A 127 -35.81 19.13 14.97
N ALA A 128 -36.63 19.09 16.03
CA ALA A 128 -38.07 18.89 15.89
C ALA A 128 -38.71 19.98 15.03
N GLY A 129 -39.50 19.58 14.03
CA GLY A 129 -40.16 20.50 13.11
C GLY A 129 -39.31 20.96 11.92
N THR A 130 -38.15 20.32 11.68
CA THR A 130 -37.32 20.55 10.49
C THR A 130 -37.28 19.30 9.59
N ASP A 131 -37.09 19.48 8.28
CA ASP A 131 -37.00 18.37 7.30
C ASP A 131 -35.62 17.66 7.30
N THR A 132 -34.91 17.65 8.43
CA THR A 132 -33.56 17.10 8.52
C THR A 132 -33.55 15.59 8.67
N ALA A 133 -32.74 14.89 7.86
CA ALA A 133 -32.47 13.46 7.99
C ALA A 133 -31.08 13.21 8.61
N ARG A 134 -30.95 12.15 9.41
CA ARG A 134 -29.63 11.66 9.86
C ARG A 134 -28.90 11.02 8.68
N THR A 135 -27.63 11.37 8.51
CA THR A 135 -26.76 10.79 7.47
C THR A 135 -25.52 10.20 8.13
N ASP A 136 -25.02 9.10 7.58
CA ASP A 136 -23.78 8.49 8.04
C ASP A 136 -22.59 9.31 7.51
N LEU A 137 -21.67 9.64 8.40
CA LEU A 137 -20.41 10.28 8.05
C LEU A 137 -19.30 9.23 7.97
N PRO A 138 -18.19 9.50 7.25
CA PRO A 138 -17.02 8.63 7.28
C PRO A 138 -16.62 8.27 8.71
N LEU A 139 -16.27 7.00 8.91
CA LEU A 139 -15.94 6.47 10.23
C LEU A 139 -14.70 7.14 10.83
N TYR A 140 -14.53 6.93 12.14
CA TYR A 140 -13.42 7.49 12.92
C TYR A 140 -12.07 7.33 12.20
N PRO A 141 -11.29 8.41 12.04
CA PRO A 141 -9.95 8.32 11.47
C PRO A 141 -9.03 7.68 12.51
N PHE A 142 -8.96 6.36 12.53
CA PHE A 142 -8.06 5.62 13.40
C PHE A 142 -6.64 6.18 13.29
N GLN A 143 -6.01 6.42 14.44
CA GLN A 143 -4.60 6.77 14.50
C GLN A 143 -3.83 5.52 14.07
N ARG A 144 -3.33 5.53 12.83
CA ARG A 144 -2.75 4.37 12.14
C ARG A 144 -1.35 4.03 12.64
N ASP A 145 -1.21 3.93 13.96
CA ASP A 145 0.02 3.51 14.61
C ASP A 145 0.11 1.99 14.57
N THR A 146 1.29 1.50 14.20
CA THR A 146 1.54 0.08 13.99
C THR A 146 1.90 -0.59 15.32
N TYR A 147 1.00 -1.41 15.86
CA TYR A 147 1.21 -2.20 17.08
C TYR A 147 1.18 -3.70 16.77
N TRP A 148 2.14 -4.18 15.98
CA TRP A 148 2.37 -5.62 15.83
C TRP A 148 3.20 -6.13 17.00
N LEU A 149 2.86 -7.32 17.48
CA LEU A 149 3.76 -8.08 18.35
C LEU A 149 4.95 -8.51 17.50
N ASP A 150 6.10 -7.87 17.72
CA ASP A 150 7.37 -8.32 17.17
C ASP A 150 7.82 -9.55 17.97
N THR A 151 7.17 -10.68 17.68
CA THR A 151 7.64 -11.97 18.18
C THR A 151 8.82 -12.36 17.31
N GLY A 152 10.01 -11.87 17.66
CA GLY A 152 11.25 -12.55 17.28
C GLY A 152 11.02 -14.03 17.61
N TYR A 153 11.02 -14.87 16.58
CA TYR A 153 10.58 -16.26 16.70
C TYR A 153 11.41 -16.93 17.78
N TRP A 154 10.78 -17.24 18.91
CA TRP A 154 11.36 -18.17 19.87
C TRP A 154 11.46 -19.49 19.12
N ALA A 155 12.67 -20.05 19.04
CA ALA A 155 12.85 -21.49 18.93
C ALA A 155 12.04 -22.10 20.08
N GLY A 156 10.77 -22.41 19.79
CA GLY A 156 9.90 -23.10 20.73
C GLY A 156 10.62 -24.38 21.09
N ASP A 157 10.78 -24.59 22.40
CA ASP A 157 11.51 -25.69 23.03
C ASP A 157 11.48 -26.97 22.18
N MET A 158 12.44 -27.13 21.26
CA MET A 158 12.43 -28.23 20.28
C MET A 158 12.59 -29.58 20.99
N VAL A 159 13.14 -29.55 22.21
CA VAL A 159 13.21 -30.68 23.14
C VAL A 159 11.82 -31.15 23.54
N SER A 160 10.84 -30.25 23.69
CA SER A 160 9.46 -30.61 23.99
C SER A 160 8.75 -31.35 22.85
N ALA A 161 9.20 -31.15 21.60
CA ALA A 161 8.77 -31.90 20.43
C ALA A 161 9.57 -33.19 20.20
N GLY A 162 10.52 -33.51 21.09
CA GLY A 162 11.42 -34.66 20.96
C GLY A 162 12.48 -34.53 19.87
N LEU A 163 12.73 -33.30 19.38
CA LEU A 163 13.71 -33.01 18.34
C LEU A 163 15.00 -32.47 18.96
N GLY A 164 16.15 -32.87 18.40
CA GLY A 164 17.45 -32.29 18.78
C GLY A 164 17.62 -30.89 18.18
N ALA A 165 18.31 -30.00 18.88
CA ALA A 165 18.75 -28.74 18.29
C ALA A 165 19.87 -29.01 17.27
N ALA A 166 19.80 -28.36 16.11
CA ALA A 166 20.88 -28.44 15.12
C ALA A 166 22.06 -27.51 15.46
N ASP A 167 21.88 -26.58 16.40
CA ASP A 167 22.86 -25.57 16.84
C ASP A 167 23.53 -24.86 15.65
N HIS A 168 22.72 -24.36 14.70
CA HIS A 168 23.21 -23.70 13.49
C HIS A 168 22.21 -22.65 12.96
N PRO A 169 22.64 -21.44 12.51
CA PRO A 169 21.71 -20.36 12.14
C PRO A 169 20.72 -20.68 11.01
N LEU A 170 21.08 -21.60 10.10
CA LEU A 170 20.23 -22.01 8.96
C LEU A 170 19.45 -23.31 9.21
N LEU A 171 19.68 -23.99 10.34
CA LEU A 171 19.03 -25.27 10.67
C LEU A 171 18.37 -25.15 12.04
N GLY A 172 17.07 -25.43 12.11
CA GLY A 172 16.33 -25.44 13.36
C GLY A 172 16.56 -26.76 14.12
N ALA A 173 16.15 -27.88 13.52
CA ALA A 173 16.13 -29.17 14.20
C ALA A 173 16.96 -30.23 13.49
N ALA A 174 17.49 -31.16 14.26
CA ALA A 174 18.18 -32.37 13.81
C ALA A 174 17.48 -33.62 14.37
N VAL A 175 17.25 -34.60 13.51
CA VAL A 175 16.53 -35.84 13.81
C VAL A 175 17.37 -37.02 13.35
N ALA A 176 17.81 -37.87 14.29
CA ALA A 176 18.37 -39.17 13.96
C ALA A 176 17.24 -40.11 13.50
N LEU A 177 17.43 -40.76 12.36
CA LEU A 177 16.46 -41.74 11.86
C LEU A 177 16.60 -43.04 12.66
N ALA A 178 15.49 -43.66 13.05
CA ALA A 178 15.53 -44.84 13.92
C ALA A 178 15.81 -46.15 13.16
N ASP A 179 15.54 -46.16 11.86
CA ASP A 179 15.66 -47.32 10.97
C ASP A 179 16.95 -47.32 10.14
N SER A 180 17.72 -46.24 10.22
CA SER A 180 18.97 -46.03 9.50
C SER A 180 19.93 -45.20 10.35
N ASP A 181 21.24 -45.42 10.25
CA ASP A 181 22.25 -44.55 10.87
C ASP A 181 22.35 -43.16 10.19
N GLY A 182 21.23 -42.65 9.69
CA GLY A 182 21.09 -41.39 8.97
C GLY A 182 20.48 -40.28 9.82
N PHE A 183 20.56 -39.06 9.30
CA PHE A 183 20.08 -37.84 9.96
C PHE A 183 19.25 -37.00 9.00
N LEU A 184 18.18 -36.40 9.52
CA LEU A 184 17.38 -35.39 8.85
C LEU A 184 17.48 -34.08 9.61
N TYR A 185 17.86 -33.02 8.91
CA TYR A 185 17.85 -31.65 9.42
C TYR A 185 16.74 -30.87 8.76
N THR A 186 16.13 -29.96 9.53
CA THR A 186 15.07 -29.09 9.04
C THR A 186 15.37 -27.64 9.41
N GLY A 187 15.02 -26.72 8.52
CA GLY A 187 15.20 -25.28 8.72
C GLY A 187 14.13 -24.47 8.01
N ARG A 188 14.09 -23.18 8.30
CA ARG A 188 13.28 -22.20 7.58
C ARG A 188 14.18 -21.06 7.15
N LEU A 189 14.16 -20.72 5.87
CA LEU A 189 14.93 -19.61 5.30
C LEU A 189 13.97 -18.54 4.81
N ALA A 190 14.15 -17.32 5.29
CA ALA A 190 13.33 -16.18 4.91
C ALA A 190 14.11 -14.88 5.10
N LEU A 191 13.74 -13.83 4.34
CA LEU A 191 14.44 -12.55 4.41
C LEU A 191 14.12 -11.76 5.68
N ASP A 192 13.06 -12.11 6.40
CA ASP A 192 12.71 -11.51 7.69
C ASP A 192 13.58 -12.06 8.84
N THR A 193 13.94 -13.35 8.78
CA THR A 193 14.82 -14.00 9.78
C THR A 193 16.29 -13.96 9.43
N HIS A 194 16.64 -13.90 8.13
CA HIS A 194 18.01 -13.91 7.62
C HIS A 194 18.21 -12.77 6.62
N PRO A 195 18.18 -11.50 7.07
CA PRO A 195 18.14 -10.33 6.19
C PRO A 195 19.38 -10.22 5.30
N TRP A 196 20.53 -10.73 5.73
CA TRP A 196 21.76 -10.74 4.94
C TRP A 196 21.61 -11.55 3.64
N LEU A 197 20.70 -12.53 3.56
CA LEU A 197 20.47 -13.29 2.32
C LEU A 197 19.95 -12.40 1.19
N ALA A 198 19.27 -11.29 1.49
CA ALA A 198 18.78 -10.33 0.49
C ALA A 198 19.91 -9.69 -0.32
N ASP A 199 21.12 -9.67 0.22
CA ASP A 199 22.32 -9.12 -0.44
C ASP A 199 22.92 -10.08 -1.49
N HIS A 200 22.33 -11.24 -1.75
CA HIS A 200 22.77 -12.15 -2.80
C HIS A 200 21.68 -12.34 -3.86
N ALA A 201 21.66 -11.43 -4.84
CA ALA A 201 20.66 -11.42 -5.90
C ALA A 201 21.27 -11.74 -7.27
N VAL A 202 20.66 -12.68 -7.99
CA VAL A 202 21.06 -13.08 -9.35
C VAL A 202 19.87 -12.92 -10.30
N ALA A 203 20.09 -12.21 -11.41
CA ALA A 203 19.07 -11.85 -12.39
C ALA A 203 17.79 -11.26 -11.76
N GLY A 204 17.96 -10.46 -10.69
CA GLY A 204 16.86 -9.83 -9.96
C GLY A 204 16.04 -10.77 -9.07
N SER A 205 16.59 -11.92 -8.67
CA SER A 205 15.99 -12.80 -7.65
C SER A 205 17.00 -13.08 -6.54
N VAL A 206 16.54 -13.10 -5.30
CA VAL A 206 17.38 -13.49 -4.17
C VAL A 206 17.59 -15.00 -4.19
N LEU A 207 18.85 -15.43 -4.25
CA LEU A 207 19.22 -16.85 -4.25
C LEU A 207 20.00 -17.19 -2.99
N LEU A 208 19.78 -18.37 -2.43
CA LEU A 208 20.70 -18.93 -1.44
C LEU A 208 22.06 -19.17 -2.14
N PRO A 209 23.17 -18.58 -1.65
CA PRO A 209 24.48 -18.72 -2.27
C PRO A 209 24.96 -20.18 -2.23
N GLY A 210 25.76 -20.57 -3.22
CA GLY A 210 26.34 -21.93 -3.29
C GLY A 210 27.14 -22.30 -2.04
N THR A 211 27.79 -21.31 -1.42
CA THR A 211 28.58 -21.45 -0.19
C THR A 211 27.74 -21.78 1.04
N ALA A 212 26.45 -21.40 1.07
CA ALA A 212 25.56 -21.80 2.15
C ALA A 212 25.25 -23.30 2.11
N PHE A 213 25.20 -23.92 0.92
CA PHE A 213 25.07 -25.38 0.83
C PHE A 213 26.32 -26.11 1.34
N VAL A 214 27.51 -25.53 1.12
CA VAL A 214 28.77 -26.06 1.67
C VAL A 214 28.77 -25.99 3.19
N GLU A 215 28.39 -24.84 3.77
CA GLU A 215 28.26 -24.66 5.22
C GLU A 215 27.28 -25.67 5.84
N LEU A 216 26.10 -25.84 5.23
CA LEU A 216 25.12 -26.84 5.64
C LEU A 216 25.68 -28.26 5.60
N ALA A 217 26.45 -28.59 4.56
CA ALA A 217 27.07 -29.90 4.40
C ALA A 217 28.17 -30.16 5.43
N ILE A 218 29.01 -29.17 5.73
CA ILE A 218 30.05 -29.27 6.77
C ILE A 218 29.39 -29.50 8.13
N ARG A 219 28.40 -28.69 8.51
CA ARG A 219 27.69 -28.86 9.79
C ARG A 219 27.08 -30.25 9.94
N ALA A 220 26.51 -30.79 8.86
CA ALA A 220 25.94 -32.13 8.84
C ALA A 220 27.00 -33.23 8.89
N GLY A 221 28.17 -33.00 8.27
CA GLY A 221 29.37 -33.84 8.35
C GLY A 221 29.89 -33.95 9.78
N ASP A 222 30.07 -32.82 10.47
CA ASP A 222 30.55 -32.78 11.86
C ASP A 222 29.68 -33.62 12.80
N GLN A 223 28.36 -33.60 12.59
CA GLN A 223 27.42 -34.35 13.40
C GLN A 223 27.54 -35.87 13.22
N VAL A 224 27.95 -36.32 12.03
CA VAL A 224 28.12 -37.75 11.70
C VAL A 224 29.58 -38.21 11.72
N GLY A 225 30.50 -37.33 12.11
CA GLY A 225 31.94 -37.60 12.19
C GLY A 225 32.68 -37.54 10.86
N CYS A 226 32.08 -37.01 9.80
CA CYS A 226 32.74 -36.85 8.49
C CYS A 226 33.31 -35.44 8.35
N ASP A 227 34.63 -35.34 8.20
CA ASP A 227 35.39 -34.10 8.11
C ASP A 227 35.73 -33.68 6.66
N LEU A 228 35.37 -34.50 5.67
CA LEU A 228 35.58 -34.25 4.26
C LEU A 228 34.25 -34.29 3.49
N LEU A 229 33.92 -33.18 2.84
CA LEU A 229 32.92 -33.13 1.79
C LEU A 229 33.59 -33.55 0.48
N GLU A 230 33.43 -34.83 0.12
CA GLU A 230 34.04 -35.43 -1.05
C GLU A 230 33.53 -34.77 -2.34
N GLU A 231 32.20 -34.65 -2.46
CA GLU A 231 31.55 -33.96 -3.57
C GLU A 231 30.24 -33.29 -3.14
N LEU A 232 29.90 -32.16 -3.77
CA LEU A 232 28.61 -31.50 -3.66
C LEU A 232 28.24 -30.87 -5.00
N THR A 233 27.19 -31.39 -5.63
CA THR A 233 26.64 -30.86 -6.89
C THR A 233 25.39 -30.04 -6.59
N LEU A 234 25.35 -28.82 -7.12
CA LEU A 234 24.18 -27.93 -7.07
C LEU A 234 23.33 -28.17 -8.32
N GLU A 235 22.16 -28.77 -8.12
CA GLU A 235 21.25 -29.23 -9.17
C GLU A 235 20.25 -28.15 -9.60
N ALA A 236 19.77 -27.34 -8.65
CA ALA A 236 18.79 -26.28 -8.90
C ALA A 236 19.00 -25.10 -7.94
N PRO A 237 18.88 -23.84 -8.40
CA PRO A 237 18.97 -22.68 -7.53
C PRO A 237 17.81 -22.66 -6.53
N LEU A 238 18.10 -22.27 -5.29
CA LEU A 238 17.08 -22.04 -4.26
C LEU A 238 16.76 -20.56 -4.21
N VAL A 239 15.56 -20.19 -4.68
CA VAL A 239 15.07 -18.80 -4.70
C VAL A 239 14.34 -18.51 -3.40
N LEU A 240 14.69 -17.40 -2.74
CA LEU A 240 13.99 -16.93 -1.55
C LEU A 240 12.87 -15.95 -1.93
N PRO A 241 11.64 -16.12 -1.43
CA PRO A 241 10.57 -15.20 -1.70
C PRO A 241 10.79 -13.87 -0.94
N GLU A 242 10.31 -12.77 -1.51
CA GLU A 242 10.33 -11.46 -0.83
C GLU A 242 9.49 -11.43 0.46
N VAL A 243 8.44 -12.27 0.51
CA VAL A 243 7.52 -12.41 1.64
C VAL A 243 7.31 -13.89 1.95
N GLY A 244 7.38 -14.24 3.24
CA GLY A 244 7.33 -15.63 3.69
C GLY A 244 8.70 -16.30 3.65
N GLY A 245 8.73 -17.62 3.73
CA GLY A 245 9.96 -18.39 3.71
C GLY A 245 9.88 -19.68 2.90
N VAL A 246 11.00 -20.37 2.84
CA VAL A 246 11.08 -21.76 2.37
C VAL A 246 11.41 -22.67 3.54
N GLN A 247 10.76 -23.83 3.58
CA GLN A 247 11.15 -24.95 4.41
C GLN A 247 12.33 -25.65 3.76
N LEU A 248 13.38 -25.91 4.54
CA LEU A 248 14.59 -26.60 4.12
C LEU A 248 14.62 -28.00 4.77
N GLN A 249 15.01 -29.01 3.98
CA GLN A 249 15.32 -30.34 4.47
C GLN A 249 16.70 -30.77 3.97
N LEU A 250 17.56 -31.21 4.87
CA LEU A 250 18.87 -31.78 4.56
C LEU A 250 18.90 -33.20 5.11
N SER A 251 19.15 -34.18 4.25
CA SER A 251 19.19 -35.60 4.60
C SER A 251 20.60 -36.15 4.40
N VAL A 252 21.13 -36.81 5.43
CA VAL A 252 22.39 -37.55 5.42
C VAL A 252 22.08 -39.03 5.64
N GLY A 253 22.46 -39.88 4.70
CA GLY A 253 22.26 -41.32 4.80
C GLY A 253 23.17 -42.01 5.82
N GLY A 254 22.85 -43.27 6.11
CA GLY A 254 23.78 -44.19 6.78
C GLY A 254 25.07 -44.37 5.97
N PRO A 255 26.16 -44.83 6.60
CA PRO A 255 27.41 -45.08 5.90
C PRO A 255 27.23 -46.28 4.96
N ASP A 256 27.77 -46.20 3.75
CA ASP A 256 27.87 -47.33 2.86
C ASP A 256 29.02 -48.27 3.24
N GLY A 257 29.28 -49.30 2.44
CA GLY A 257 30.35 -50.28 2.71
C GLY A 257 31.78 -49.70 2.74
N SER A 258 31.96 -48.45 2.33
CA SER A 258 33.22 -47.69 2.38
C SER A 258 33.26 -46.63 3.49
N GLY A 259 32.18 -46.46 4.26
CA GLY A 259 32.05 -45.38 5.26
C GLY A 259 31.51 -44.07 4.67
N ARG A 260 31.23 -44.03 3.36
CA ARG A 260 30.74 -42.86 2.65
C ARG A 260 29.25 -42.66 2.89
N ARG A 261 28.83 -41.42 3.12
CA ARG A 261 27.45 -41.04 3.43
C ARG A 261 26.89 -40.13 2.36
N ALA A 262 25.76 -40.51 1.76
CA ALA A 262 25.07 -39.65 0.80
C ALA A 262 24.41 -38.46 1.50
N LEU A 263 24.49 -37.28 0.88
CA LEU A 263 23.89 -36.03 1.36
C LEU A 263 22.94 -35.48 0.28
N THR A 264 21.79 -34.95 0.68
CA THR A 264 20.82 -34.30 -0.21
C THR A 264 20.14 -33.12 0.46
N VAL A 265 19.92 -32.03 -0.28
CA VAL A 265 19.25 -30.81 0.20
C VAL A 265 18.01 -30.53 -0.64
N TYR A 266 16.89 -30.32 0.04
CA TYR A 266 15.58 -30.06 -0.53
C TYR A 266 14.98 -28.79 0.04
N SER A 267 14.12 -28.13 -0.73
CA SER A 267 13.27 -27.07 -0.19
C SER A 267 11.85 -27.13 -0.74
N ARG A 268 10.95 -26.41 -0.06
CA ARG A 268 9.58 -26.17 -0.48
C ARG A 268 9.11 -24.84 0.11
N PHE A 269 8.28 -24.09 -0.59
CA PHE A 269 7.69 -22.87 -0.02
C PHE A 269 6.87 -23.19 1.23
N GLU A 270 6.93 -22.31 2.24
CA GLU A 270 6.26 -22.51 3.53
C GLU A 270 4.74 -22.63 3.40
N ASP A 271 4.15 -21.93 2.42
CA ASP A 271 2.72 -21.89 2.14
C ASP A 271 2.30 -22.78 0.96
N ALA A 272 3.20 -23.66 0.52
CA ALA A 272 2.92 -24.70 -0.45
C ALA A 272 1.85 -25.66 0.06
N ALA A 273 1.04 -26.21 -0.86
CA ALA A 273 0.12 -27.27 -0.52
C ALA A 273 0.89 -28.50 -0.01
N ALA A 274 0.30 -29.27 0.91
CA ALA A 274 1.00 -30.37 1.56
C ALA A 274 1.49 -31.47 0.59
N ASP A 275 0.79 -31.62 -0.54
CA ASP A 275 1.06 -32.55 -1.64
C ASP A 275 2.04 -32.01 -2.70
N GLU A 276 2.43 -30.74 -2.61
CA GLU A 276 3.43 -30.16 -3.51
C GLU A 276 4.81 -30.83 -3.26
N PRO A 277 5.49 -31.31 -4.33
CA PRO A 277 6.74 -32.03 -4.19
C PRO A 277 7.87 -31.12 -3.71
N TRP A 278 8.80 -31.68 -2.94
CA TRP A 278 10.04 -31.01 -2.55
C TRP A 278 10.97 -30.89 -3.75
N LEU A 279 11.56 -29.72 -3.94
CA LEU A 279 12.57 -29.48 -4.97
C LEU A 279 13.95 -29.81 -4.40
N ARG A 280 14.71 -30.68 -5.08
CA ARG A 280 16.10 -30.96 -4.73
C ARG A 280 17.02 -29.88 -5.28
N HIS A 281 17.85 -29.32 -4.42
CA HIS A 281 18.80 -28.26 -4.76
C HIS A 281 20.23 -28.74 -4.82
N ALA A 282 20.61 -29.70 -3.99
CA ALA A 282 21.96 -30.24 -3.98
C ALA A 282 21.97 -31.73 -3.63
N SER A 283 22.98 -32.42 -4.14
CA SER A 283 23.33 -33.79 -3.74
C SER A 283 24.85 -33.93 -3.64
N GLY A 284 25.32 -34.81 -2.76
CA GLY A 284 26.74 -34.95 -2.49
C GLY A 284 27.08 -36.15 -1.62
N ALA A 285 28.33 -36.22 -1.18
CA ALA A 285 28.81 -37.26 -0.30
C ALA A 285 29.80 -36.73 0.74
N LEU A 286 29.69 -37.26 1.94
CA LEU A 286 30.54 -37.00 3.09
C LEU A 286 31.35 -38.26 3.42
N VAL A 287 32.62 -38.08 3.75
CA VAL A 287 33.53 -39.17 4.13
C VAL A 287 34.41 -38.74 5.31
N GLU A 288 34.98 -39.72 6.01
CA GLU A 288 36.09 -39.50 6.94
C GLU A 288 37.41 -39.46 6.17
N GLY A 289 38.30 -38.52 6.50
CA GLY A 289 39.65 -38.50 5.96
C GLY A 289 40.09 -37.14 5.41
N ALA A 290 39.71 -36.03 6.06
CA ALA A 290 40.29 -34.74 5.75
C ALA A 290 41.82 -34.81 5.85
N SER A 291 42.50 -34.28 4.83
CA SER A 291 43.95 -34.17 4.84
C SER A 291 44.39 -32.97 5.67
N GLU A 292 45.54 -33.07 6.35
CA GLU A 292 46.14 -31.91 7.01
C GLU A 292 46.38 -30.78 5.99
N PRO A 293 46.13 -29.51 6.36
CA PRO A 293 46.31 -28.39 5.46
C PRO A 293 47.78 -28.31 5.03
N SER A 294 48.02 -28.33 3.73
CA SER A 294 49.37 -28.33 3.14
C SER A 294 49.88 -26.94 2.76
N PHE A 295 49.22 -25.88 3.23
CA PHE A 295 49.53 -24.49 2.91
C PHE A 295 49.52 -23.60 4.16
N ASP A 296 50.32 -22.54 4.12
CA ASP A 296 50.23 -21.39 5.02
C ASP A 296 50.21 -20.10 4.18
N LEU A 297 49.55 -19.06 4.69
CA LEU A 297 49.45 -17.74 4.04
C LEU A 297 49.96 -16.64 5.00
N GLU A 298 51.03 -16.93 5.75
CA GLU A 298 51.59 -16.02 6.76
C GLU A 298 52.25 -14.80 6.11
N VAL A 299 52.96 -15.00 5.00
CA VAL A 299 53.61 -13.93 4.23
C VAL A 299 52.57 -13.21 3.38
N TRP A 300 52.27 -11.95 3.72
CA TRP A 300 51.22 -11.19 3.07
C TRP A 300 51.53 -9.70 2.86
N PRO A 301 51.22 -9.13 1.68
CA PRO A 301 50.86 -9.84 0.45
C PRO A 301 52.04 -10.73 -0.03
N PRO A 302 51.79 -11.75 -0.86
CA PRO A 302 52.86 -12.64 -1.33
C PRO A 302 53.98 -11.85 -2.01
N ALA A 303 55.23 -12.23 -1.72
CA ALA A 303 56.39 -11.54 -2.27
C ALA A 303 56.42 -11.63 -3.81
N GLY A 304 56.48 -10.48 -4.49
CA GLY A 304 56.47 -10.41 -5.95
C GLY A 304 55.08 -10.39 -6.60
N ALA A 305 54.00 -10.39 -5.81
CA ALA A 305 52.64 -10.28 -6.33
C ALA A 305 52.34 -8.85 -6.80
N THR A 306 51.55 -8.75 -7.87
CA THR A 306 51.11 -7.49 -8.47
C THR A 306 49.69 -7.15 -8.03
N PRO A 307 49.40 -5.94 -7.49
CA PRO A 307 48.05 -5.58 -7.08
C PRO A 307 47.05 -5.57 -8.25
N LEU A 308 45.83 -6.03 -8.01
CA LEU A 308 44.70 -5.96 -8.93
C LEU A 308 43.76 -4.82 -8.50
N ALA A 309 43.26 -4.05 -9.47
CA ALA A 309 42.30 -2.99 -9.20
C ALA A 309 40.90 -3.57 -8.95
N LEU A 310 40.23 -3.06 -7.91
CA LEU A 310 38.87 -3.46 -7.54
C LEU A 310 37.81 -2.39 -7.92
N ASP A 311 38.23 -1.24 -8.43
CA ASP A 311 37.34 -0.13 -8.78
C ASP A 311 36.29 -0.58 -9.81
N GLY A 312 35.01 -0.38 -9.49
CA GLY A 312 33.89 -0.75 -10.36
C GLY A 312 33.61 -2.25 -10.47
N LEU A 313 34.28 -3.11 -9.69
CA LEU A 313 34.10 -4.58 -9.73
C LEU A 313 32.63 -4.97 -9.55
N TYR A 314 32.02 -4.51 -8.45
CA TYR A 314 30.63 -4.86 -8.11
C TYR A 314 29.61 -4.21 -9.05
N GLU A 315 29.90 -3.02 -9.59
CA GLU A 315 29.08 -2.40 -10.63
C GLU A 315 29.11 -3.24 -11.94
N GLY A 316 30.28 -3.75 -12.30
CA GLY A 316 30.45 -4.66 -13.45
C GLY A 316 29.71 -5.99 -13.25
N MET A 317 29.81 -6.59 -12.06
CA MET A 317 29.07 -7.81 -11.71
C MET A 317 27.55 -7.59 -11.77
N ALA A 318 27.06 -6.46 -11.25
CA ALA A 318 25.66 -6.10 -11.34
C ALA A 318 25.19 -5.95 -12.79
N GLY A 319 26.04 -5.42 -13.68
CA GLY A 319 25.80 -5.37 -15.13
C GLY A 319 25.66 -6.74 -15.79
N LEU A 320 26.28 -7.78 -15.23
CA LEU A 320 26.13 -9.18 -15.64
C LEU A 320 24.93 -9.88 -14.96
N GLY A 321 24.20 -9.18 -14.10
CA GLY A 321 23.07 -9.71 -13.35
C GLY A 321 23.44 -10.33 -11.99
N LEU A 322 24.68 -10.19 -11.53
CA LEU A 322 25.15 -10.61 -10.20
C LEU A 322 25.16 -9.39 -9.25
N ALA A 323 24.04 -9.15 -8.59
CA ALA A 323 23.87 -8.01 -7.68
C ALA A 323 24.16 -8.43 -6.24
N TYR A 324 25.34 -8.05 -5.75
CA TYR A 324 25.76 -8.27 -4.37
C TYR A 324 25.53 -7.01 -3.53
N GLY A 325 24.92 -7.16 -2.36
CA GLY A 325 24.78 -6.13 -1.33
C GLY A 325 25.92 -6.13 -0.33
N PRO A 326 25.91 -5.23 0.67
CA PRO A 326 27.03 -4.97 1.57
C PRO A 326 27.65 -6.21 2.22
N VAL A 327 26.84 -7.18 2.66
CA VAL A 327 27.36 -8.38 3.36
C VAL A 327 28.17 -9.31 2.43
N PHE A 328 27.88 -9.30 1.12
CA PHE A 328 28.60 -10.09 0.11
C PHE A 328 29.74 -9.31 -0.56
N GLN A 329 29.90 -8.01 -0.28
CA GLN A 329 30.97 -7.18 -0.84
C GLN A 329 32.24 -7.19 0.04
N GLY A 330 32.65 -8.38 0.51
CA GLY A 330 33.74 -8.52 1.47
C GLY A 330 35.15 -8.42 0.89
N LEU A 331 35.33 -8.33 -0.43
CA LEU A 331 36.67 -8.32 -1.05
C LEU A 331 37.35 -6.95 -0.85
N THR A 332 38.40 -6.91 -0.01
CA THR A 332 39.09 -5.66 0.35
C THR A 332 40.30 -5.39 -0.54
N SER A 333 41.04 -6.42 -0.94
CA SER A 333 42.22 -6.31 -1.77
C SER A 333 42.53 -7.61 -2.51
N ALA A 334 43.17 -7.50 -3.68
CA ALA A 334 43.55 -8.65 -4.47
C ALA A 334 44.91 -8.44 -5.17
N TRP A 335 45.64 -9.52 -5.40
CA TRP A 335 46.93 -9.56 -6.07
C TRP A 335 47.02 -10.75 -7.03
N ARG A 336 47.83 -10.61 -8.08
CA ARG A 336 48.18 -11.69 -9.00
C ARG A 336 49.65 -12.05 -8.85
N LEU A 337 49.94 -13.34 -8.74
CA LEU A 337 51.30 -13.89 -8.79
C LEU A 337 51.30 -15.08 -9.77
N GLY A 338 51.87 -14.89 -10.96
CA GLY A 338 51.76 -15.88 -12.03
C GLY A 338 50.30 -16.11 -12.42
N ASP A 339 49.88 -17.39 -12.40
CA ASP A 339 48.51 -17.84 -12.70
C ASP A 339 47.65 -18.00 -11.44
N GLU A 340 48.08 -17.42 -10.30
CA GLU A 340 47.35 -17.47 -9.03
C GLU A 340 46.83 -16.09 -8.65
N VAL A 341 45.67 -16.08 -7.98
CA VAL A 341 45.08 -14.88 -7.38
C VAL A 341 45.10 -15.01 -5.88
N TYR A 342 45.53 -13.95 -5.22
CA TYR A 342 45.51 -13.81 -3.78
C TYR A 342 44.51 -12.72 -3.41
N ALA A 343 43.67 -12.95 -2.42
CA ALA A 343 42.62 -12.03 -2.02
C ALA A 343 42.54 -11.91 -0.49
N GLU A 344 42.31 -10.70 -0.01
CA GLU A 344 41.95 -10.44 1.39
C GLU A 344 40.48 -10.05 1.45
N LEU A 345 39.78 -10.63 2.42
CA LEU A 345 38.33 -10.51 2.56
C LEU A 345 37.97 -10.22 4.02
N GLU A 346 36.94 -9.41 4.24
CA GLU A 346 36.46 -9.07 5.57
C GLU A 346 34.93 -8.98 5.60
N LEU A 347 34.32 -9.55 6.65
CA LEU A 347 32.90 -9.34 6.93
C LEU A 347 32.64 -7.93 7.45
N PRO A 348 31.53 -7.27 7.06
CA PRO A 348 31.13 -6.02 7.68
C PRO A 348 30.83 -6.20 9.17
N GLU A 349 30.91 -5.10 9.93
CA GLU A 349 30.82 -5.10 11.39
C GLU A 349 29.54 -5.77 11.91
N GLU A 350 28.42 -5.57 11.22
CA GLU A 350 27.12 -6.17 11.57
C GLU A 350 27.11 -7.70 11.46
N ALA A 351 27.73 -8.26 10.41
CA ALA A 351 27.80 -9.72 10.19
C ALA A 351 28.90 -10.38 11.04
N ARG A 352 29.89 -9.59 11.51
CA ARG A 352 31.02 -10.10 12.29
C ARG A 352 30.59 -10.72 13.62
N ALA A 353 29.52 -10.21 14.22
CA ALA A 353 28.98 -10.74 15.47
C ALA A 353 28.38 -12.15 15.32
N GLU A 354 27.97 -12.54 14.12
CA GLU A 354 27.36 -13.84 13.82
C GLU A 354 28.38 -14.85 13.26
N ALA A 355 29.62 -14.43 12.96
CA ALA A 355 30.62 -15.28 12.32
C ALA A 355 30.94 -16.56 13.14
N ASP A 356 30.94 -16.47 14.47
CA ASP A 356 31.21 -17.60 15.36
C ASP A 356 30.07 -18.64 15.39
N ALA A 357 28.88 -18.30 14.88
CA ALA A 357 27.75 -19.23 14.78
C ALA A 357 27.82 -20.13 13.55
N PHE A 358 28.75 -19.86 12.63
CA PHE A 358 29.00 -20.66 11.43
C PHE A 358 30.37 -21.34 11.52
N GLY A 359 30.53 -22.45 10.82
CA GLY A 359 31.85 -22.99 10.51
C GLY A 359 32.65 -21.97 9.72
N LEU A 360 32.11 -21.52 8.58
CA LEU A 360 32.57 -20.33 7.87
C LEU A 360 31.38 -19.56 7.29
N HIS A 361 31.24 -18.28 7.63
CA HIS A 361 30.09 -17.48 7.20
C HIS A 361 29.92 -17.53 5.66
N PRO A 362 28.75 -17.94 5.12
CA PRO A 362 28.58 -18.17 3.68
C PRO A 362 28.88 -16.96 2.81
N ALA A 363 28.53 -15.75 3.25
CA ALA A 363 28.83 -14.53 2.51
C ALA A 363 30.35 -14.24 2.41
N LEU A 364 31.11 -14.55 3.46
CA LEU A 364 32.57 -14.35 3.46
C LEU A 364 33.26 -15.33 2.50
N LEU A 365 32.82 -16.59 2.50
CA LEU A 365 33.30 -17.58 1.54
C LEU A 365 32.87 -17.21 0.11
N ASP A 366 31.66 -16.68 -0.08
CA ASP A 366 31.17 -16.29 -1.41
C ASP A 366 31.97 -15.12 -1.98
N SER A 367 32.32 -14.13 -1.15
CA SER A 367 33.20 -13.04 -1.55
C SER A 367 34.55 -13.53 -2.08
N ALA A 368 35.06 -14.67 -1.62
CA ALA A 368 36.29 -15.26 -2.16
C ALA A 368 36.13 -15.69 -3.63
N LEU A 369 34.93 -16.09 -4.02
CA LEU A 369 34.61 -16.52 -5.39
C LEU A 369 34.60 -15.32 -6.36
N HIS A 370 34.39 -14.11 -5.86
CA HIS A 370 34.39 -12.89 -6.66
C HIS A 370 35.78 -12.60 -7.24
N ALA A 371 36.84 -13.05 -6.56
CA ALA A 371 38.22 -12.92 -7.03
C ALA A 371 38.59 -13.86 -8.19
N VAL A 372 37.77 -14.88 -8.48
CA VAL A 372 37.98 -15.77 -9.65
C VAL A 372 37.92 -14.98 -10.96
N GLY A 373 36.96 -14.05 -11.08
CA GLY A 373 36.79 -13.21 -12.26
C GLY A 373 37.89 -12.16 -12.45
N LEU A 374 38.55 -11.72 -11.36
CA LEU A 374 39.66 -10.75 -11.41
C LEU A 374 40.95 -11.35 -11.99
N GLY A 375 41.14 -12.66 -11.78
CA GLY A 375 42.34 -13.39 -12.16
C GLY A 375 42.45 -13.71 -13.63
N GLY A 376 41.32 -13.81 -14.34
CA GLY A 376 41.27 -14.50 -15.63
C GLY A 376 41.54 -16.01 -15.48
N LEU A 377 41.28 -16.58 -14.29
CA LEU A 377 41.52 -17.99 -13.97
C LEU A 377 40.63 -18.93 -14.79
N ILE A 378 39.49 -18.42 -15.27
CA ILE A 378 38.53 -19.13 -16.11
C ILE A 378 38.21 -18.23 -17.30
N GLU A 379 38.27 -18.78 -18.51
CA GLU A 379 37.92 -18.09 -19.75
C GLU A 379 36.40 -18.13 -20.00
N GLY A 380 35.80 -17.02 -20.45
CA GLY A 380 34.41 -16.97 -20.93
C GLY A 380 33.63 -15.74 -20.46
N GLU A 381 32.69 -15.28 -21.30
CA GLU A 381 31.83 -14.13 -21.03
C GLU A 381 30.54 -14.54 -20.30
N GLY A 382 30.09 -13.74 -19.33
CA GLY A 382 28.80 -13.90 -18.65
C GLY A 382 28.87 -14.24 -17.16
N ALA A 383 27.70 -14.20 -16.49
CA ALA A 383 27.57 -14.54 -15.07
C ALA A 383 27.75 -16.05 -14.85
N ARG A 384 28.70 -16.43 -14.00
CA ARG A 384 28.97 -17.82 -13.61
C ARG A 384 28.63 -18.02 -12.14
N LEU A 385 28.03 -19.17 -11.84
CA LEU A 385 27.68 -19.59 -10.49
C LEU A 385 28.38 -20.90 -10.12
N PRO A 386 28.60 -21.16 -8.81
CA PRO A 386 29.04 -22.46 -8.32
C PRO A 386 28.13 -23.58 -8.83
N PHE A 387 28.73 -24.68 -9.32
CA PHE A 387 28.01 -25.85 -9.81
C PHE A 387 28.39 -27.12 -9.05
N ALA A 388 29.68 -27.38 -8.89
CA ALA A 388 30.15 -28.57 -8.18
C ALA A 388 31.37 -28.26 -7.33
N TRP A 389 31.37 -28.74 -6.08
CA TRP A 389 32.47 -28.68 -5.14
C TRP A 389 33.04 -30.08 -4.95
N ALA A 390 34.35 -30.19 -4.83
CA ALA A 390 35.03 -31.44 -4.50
C ALA A 390 36.18 -31.19 -3.53
N GLY A 391 36.34 -32.12 -2.59
CA GLY A 391 37.42 -32.10 -1.60
C GLY A 391 37.39 -30.84 -0.72
N VAL A 392 36.26 -30.58 -0.06
CA VAL A 392 36.13 -29.45 0.88
C VAL A 392 36.38 -29.91 2.31
N SER A 393 37.32 -29.27 3.00
CA SER A 393 37.62 -29.52 4.41
C SER A 393 37.73 -28.21 5.17
N LEU A 394 37.09 -28.17 6.34
CA LEU A 394 37.16 -27.05 7.28
C LEU A 394 38.15 -27.38 8.40
N HIS A 395 39.12 -26.49 8.62
CA HIS A 395 40.23 -26.67 9.57
C HIS A 395 40.08 -25.81 10.83
N ALA A 396 39.37 -24.68 10.72
CA ALA A 396 39.11 -23.75 11.83
C ALA A 396 37.78 -23.02 11.61
N VAL A 397 37.17 -22.53 12.69
CA VAL A 397 35.85 -21.86 12.71
C VAL A 397 35.93 -20.40 13.16
N GLY A 398 34.88 -19.61 12.92
CA GLY A 398 34.74 -18.24 13.45
C GLY A 398 35.61 -17.17 12.78
N ALA A 399 36.15 -17.45 11.59
CA ALA A 399 36.94 -16.48 10.85
C ALA A 399 36.06 -15.32 10.33
N SER A 400 36.45 -14.09 10.65
CA SER A 400 35.81 -12.86 10.13
C SER A 400 36.62 -12.12 9.07
N VAL A 401 37.89 -12.52 8.91
CA VAL A 401 38.84 -12.01 7.91
C VAL A 401 39.51 -13.21 7.29
N LEU A 402 39.56 -13.26 5.97
CA LEU A 402 40.21 -14.32 5.22
C LEU A 402 41.34 -13.79 4.34
N ARG A 403 42.38 -14.60 4.22
CA ARG A 403 43.35 -14.58 3.13
C ARG A 403 43.12 -15.80 2.27
N VAL A 404 42.95 -15.60 0.97
CA VAL A 404 42.62 -16.68 0.04
C VAL A 404 43.64 -16.71 -1.07
N ARG A 405 44.09 -17.92 -1.43
CA ARG A 405 44.79 -18.22 -2.68
C ARG A 405 43.87 -19.03 -3.58
N LEU A 406 43.67 -18.55 -4.80
CA LEU A 406 42.94 -19.20 -5.88
C LEU A 406 43.92 -19.64 -6.96
N SER A 407 43.85 -20.90 -7.36
CA SER A 407 44.69 -21.47 -8.42
C SER A 407 43.82 -22.28 -9.38
N ALA A 408 44.11 -22.25 -10.69
CA ALA A 408 43.35 -23.00 -11.68
C ALA A 408 43.45 -24.52 -11.42
N ALA A 409 42.30 -25.22 -11.45
CA ALA A 409 42.17 -26.67 -11.25
C ALA A 409 41.59 -27.39 -12.48
N GLY A 410 41.34 -26.66 -13.57
CA GLY A 410 40.76 -27.13 -14.82
C GLY A 410 40.30 -25.96 -15.68
N ALA A 411 39.66 -26.22 -16.83
CA ALA A 411 39.20 -25.17 -17.74
C ALA A 411 38.12 -24.25 -17.12
N ASP A 412 37.21 -24.85 -16.34
CA ASP A 412 36.11 -24.15 -15.65
C ASP A 412 36.17 -24.38 -14.13
N ALA A 413 37.35 -24.71 -13.58
CA ALA A 413 37.51 -25.11 -12.19
C ALA A 413 38.66 -24.38 -11.49
N VAL A 414 38.46 -24.05 -10.22
CA VAL A 414 39.45 -23.42 -9.34
C VAL A 414 39.61 -24.20 -8.04
N SER A 415 40.82 -24.19 -7.49
CA SER A 415 41.12 -24.66 -6.13
C SER A 415 41.22 -23.46 -5.18
N LEU A 416 40.84 -23.64 -3.92
CA LEU A 416 40.88 -22.60 -2.89
C LEU A 416 41.72 -23.07 -1.70
N ALA A 417 42.68 -22.22 -1.31
CA ALA A 417 43.38 -22.33 -0.03
C ALA A 417 43.02 -21.08 0.79
N VAL A 418 42.28 -21.28 1.89
CA VAL A 418 41.71 -20.21 2.70
C VAL A 418 42.35 -20.23 4.08
N ALA A 419 42.84 -19.08 4.52
CA ALA A 419 43.44 -18.86 5.82
C ALA A 419 42.80 -17.65 6.52
N ASP A 420 43.00 -17.53 7.84
CA ASP A 420 42.59 -16.36 8.60
C ASP A 420 43.51 -15.14 8.35
N GLY A 421 43.22 -14.00 8.98
CA GLY A 421 44.05 -12.80 8.88
C GLY A 421 45.49 -12.96 9.42
N ALA A 422 45.80 -14.04 10.14
CA ALA A 422 47.14 -14.38 10.58
C ALA A 422 47.86 -15.36 9.61
N GLY A 423 47.16 -15.91 8.62
CA GLY A 423 47.71 -16.87 7.65
C GLY A 423 47.55 -18.34 8.05
N ARG A 424 46.79 -18.64 9.12
CA ARG A 424 46.52 -20.02 9.57
C ARG A 424 45.36 -20.61 8.77
N ALA A 425 45.48 -21.86 8.34
CA ALA A 425 44.48 -22.52 7.50
C ALA A 425 43.07 -22.56 8.15
N VAL A 426 42.06 -22.25 7.35
CA VAL A 426 40.63 -22.23 7.73
C VAL A 426 39.83 -23.19 6.86
N LEU A 427 39.98 -23.16 5.53
CA LEU A 427 39.25 -24.02 4.60
C LEU A 427 40.14 -24.40 3.42
N SER A 428 40.03 -25.63 2.93
CA SER A 428 40.62 -26.07 1.67
C SER A 428 39.54 -26.59 0.73
N VAL A 429 39.68 -26.29 -0.57
CA VAL A 429 38.82 -26.80 -1.63
C VAL A 429 39.71 -27.29 -2.77
N ASP A 430 39.66 -28.59 -3.06
CA ASP A 430 40.46 -29.18 -4.14
C ASP A 430 39.97 -28.70 -5.51
N SER A 431 38.65 -28.62 -5.71
CA SER A 431 38.07 -28.15 -6.96
C SER A 431 36.66 -27.57 -6.78
N LEU A 432 36.45 -26.40 -7.38
CA LEU A 432 35.16 -25.74 -7.54
C LEU A 432 34.93 -25.49 -9.03
N VAL A 433 33.92 -26.15 -9.60
CA VAL A 433 33.46 -25.95 -10.98
C VAL A 433 32.44 -24.82 -11.05
N LEU A 434 32.65 -23.85 -11.93
CA LEU A 434 31.80 -22.68 -12.13
C LEU A 434 31.15 -22.71 -13.53
N ARG A 435 29.82 -22.64 -13.60
CA ARG A 435 29.08 -22.70 -14.88
C ARG A 435 28.26 -21.43 -15.16
N PRO A 436 28.07 -21.06 -16.44
CA PRO A 436 27.12 -20.02 -16.81
C PRO A 436 25.70 -20.39 -16.37
N VAL A 437 24.95 -19.42 -15.86
CA VAL A 437 23.52 -19.61 -15.53
C VAL A 437 22.64 -18.84 -16.51
N SER A 438 21.53 -19.45 -16.96
CA SER A 438 20.55 -18.76 -17.80
C SER A 438 19.44 -18.11 -16.97
N VAL A 439 18.89 -17.00 -17.44
CA VAL A 439 17.79 -16.30 -16.76
C VAL A 439 16.53 -17.19 -16.70
N GLU A 440 16.33 -18.03 -17.71
CA GLU A 440 15.21 -18.98 -17.79
C GLU A 440 15.29 -20.05 -16.69
N GLN A 441 16.48 -20.53 -16.35
CA GLN A 441 16.67 -21.47 -15.24
C GLN A 441 16.28 -20.86 -13.90
N ILE A 442 16.61 -19.58 -13.69
CA ILE A 442 16.27 -18.85 -12.47
C ILE A 442 14.76 -18.56 -12.43
N GLN A 443 14.15 -18.17 -13.55
CA GLN A 443 12.70 -17.93 -13.64
C GLN A 443 11.88 -19.20 -13.41
N GLY A 444 12.31 -20.34 -13.95
CA GLY A 444 11.66 -21.63 -13.71
C GLY A 444 11.66 -22.05 -12.24
N ALA A 445 12.65 -21.60 -11.47
CA ALA A 445 12.77 -21.88 -10.03
C ALA A 445 11.92 -20.94 -9.14
N ARG A 446 11.32 -19.87 -9.68
CA ARG A 446 10.58 -18.85 -8.88
C ARG A 446 9.23 -19.33 -8.32
N GLY A 447 8.73 -20.51 -8.71
CA GLY A 447 7.43 -21.02 -8.26
C GLY A 447 6.23 -20.18 -8.75
N GLY A 448 5.04 -20.79 -8.81
CA GLY A 448 3.87 -20.25 -9.53
C GLY A 448 3.25 -18.94 -9.01
N ARG A 449 3.69 -18.39 -7.87
CA ARG A 449 3.05 -17.22 -7.23
C ARG A 449 3.35 -15.89 -7.93
N GLN A 450 4.56 -15.68 -8.45
CA GLN A 450 4.88 -14.47 -9.24
C GLN A 450 4.26 -14.49 -10.64
N GLU A 451 3.65 -15.60 -11.07
CA GLU A 451 2.99 -15.73 -12.37
C GLU A 451 1.51 -15.32 -12.37
N SER A 452 0.96 -14.96 -11.19
CA SER A 452 -0.49 -14.79 -11.02
C SER A 452 -1.01 -13.37 -11.32
N LEU A 453 -0.12 -12.37 -11.48
CA LEU A 453 -0.52 -10.99 -11.73
C LEU A 453 -0.39 -10.63 -13.22
N PHE A 454 -1.49 -10.14 -13.79
CA PHE A 454 -1.55 -9.67 -15.18
C PHE A 454 -1.99 -8.20 -15.22
N ARG A 455 -1.50 -7.47 -16.22
CA ARG A 455 -1.91 -6.10 -16.56
C ARG A 455 -2.34 -6.04 -18.03
N LEU A 456 -3.14 -5.03 -18.38
CA LEU A 456 -3.47 -4.73 -19.77
C LEU A 456 -2.42 -3.76 -20.34
N ASP A 457 -1.74 -4.19 -21.40
CA ASP A 457 -0.89 -3.34 -22.24
C ASP A 457 -1.65 -2.97 -23.51
N TRP A 458 -1.43 -1.77 -24.03
CA TRP A 458 -2.10 -1.24 -25.23
C TRP A 458 -1.08 -0.95 -26.33
N PRO A 459 -0.46 -1.98 -26.95
CA PRO A 459 0.45 -1.78 -28.07
C PRO A 459 -0.26 -1.17 -29.28
N GLU A 460 0.53 -0.49 -30.10
CA GLU A 460 0.06 0.09 -31.36
C GLU A 460 -0.30 -0.99 -32.37
N VAL A 461 -1.42 -0.80 -33.06
CA VAL A 461 -1.90 -1.68 -34.13
C VAL A 461 -2.16 -0.87 -35.39
N SER A 462 -2.36 -1.55 -36.52
CA SER A 462 -2.61 -0.92 -37.82
C SER A 462 -3.81 -1.55 -38.50
N ALA A 463 -4.49 -0.78 -39.36
CA ALA A 463 -5.56 -1.28 -40.21
C ALA A 463 -5.04 -2.41 -41.12
N GLN A 464 -5.85 -3.46 -41.31
CA GLN A 464 -5.49 -4.62 -42.15
C GLN A 464 -5.97 -4.47 -43.61
N GLY A 465 -6.62 -3.35 -43.94
CA GLY A 465 -7.17 -3.06 -45.26
C GLY A 465 -8.03 -1.80 -45.25
N PRO A 466 -8.72 -1.47 -46.36
CA PRO A 466 -9.71 -0.39 -46.35
C PRO A 466 -10.91 -0.79 -45.48
N ALA A 467 -11.48 0.19 -44.77
CA ALA A 467 -12.71 -0.01 -44.01
C ALA A 467 -13.86 -0.46 -44.92
N GLY A 468 -14.70 -1.36 -44.39
CA GLY A 468 -15.94 -1.77 -45.02
C GLY A 468 -16.98 -0.64 -45.07
N ARG A 469 -18.15 -0.95 -45.61
CA ARG A 469 -19.28 -0.03 -45.56
C ARG A 469 -19.77 0.02 -44.12
N TRP A 470 -19.94 1.22 -43.59
CA TRP A 470 -20.48 1.38 -42.24
C TRP A 470 -21.59 2.43 -42.20
N ALA A 471 -22.48 2.28 -41.22
CA ALA A 471 -23.59 3.20 -40.99
C ALA A 471 -23.62 3.64 -39.53
N LEU A 472 -24.13 4.84 -39.29
CA LEU A 472 -24.32 5.42 -37.97
C LEU A 472 -25.77 5.23 -37.50
N LEU A 473 -25.93 4.75 -36.27
CA LEU A 473 -27.21 4.65 -35.59
C LEU A 473 -27.41 5.83 -34.62
N GLY A 474 -28.55 6.49 -34.70
CA GLY A 474 -28.91 7.64 -33.87
C GLY A 474 -28.25 8.95 -34.35
N SER A 475 -28.05 9.89 -33.42
CA SER A 475 -27.41 11.17 -33.70
C SER A 475 -25.88 11.06 -33.79
N ASP A 476 -25.26 11.86 -34.64
CA ASP A 476 -23.80 12.03 -34.71
C ASP A 476 -23.25 12.81 -33.50
N ALA A 477 -23.17 12.12 -32.36
CA ALA A 477 -22.71 12.69 -31.08
C ALA A 477 -21.22 13.10 -31.11
N PHE A 478 -20.45 12.54 -32.05
CA PHE A 478 -19.01 12.73 -32.19
C PHE A 478 -18.62 13.64 -33.36
N ASP A 479 -19.61 14.17 -34.10
CA ASP A 479 -19.42 14.99 -35.29
C ASP A 479 -18.52 14.33 -36.35
N LEU A 480 -18.68 13.01 -36.54
CA LEU A 480 -17.94 12.19 -37.50
C LEU A 480 -18.13 12.69 -38.94
N ALA A 481 -19.29 13.25 -39.27
CA ALA A 481 -19.58 13.82 -40.59
C ALA A 481 -18.64 14.99 -40.94
N SER A 482 -18.23 15.80 -39.96
CA SER A 482 -17.30 16.92 -40.16
C SER A 482 -15.90 16.49 -40.59
N THR A 483 -15.54 15.22 -40.34
CA THR A 483 -14.22 14.67 -40.66
C THR A 483 -14.07 14.26 -42.14
N GLY A 484 -15.12 14.44 -42.96
CA GLY A 484 -15.12 14.13 -44.39
C GLY A 484 -15.46 12.67 -44.73
N GLN A 485 -15.89 11.88 -43.74
CA GLN A 485 -16.32 10.50 -43.90
C GLN A 485 -17.72 10.42 -44.52
N ARG A 486 -17.98 9.38 -45.31
CA ARG A 486 -19.29 9.11 -45.92
C ARG A 486 -19.86 7.84 -45.33
N PHE A 487 -20.97 7.95 -44.62
CA PHE A 487 -21.70 6.85 -44.01
C PHE A 487 -23.20 7.14 -44.08
N ASP A 488 -24.02 6.09 -44.10
CA ASP A 488 -25.47 6.22 -44.00
C ASP A 488 -25.87 6.44 -42.54
N THR A 489 -27.01 7.10 -42.28
CA THR A 489 -27.50 7.35 -40.91
C THR A 489 -28.93 6.84 -40.75
N TYR A 490 -29.17 6.08 -39.69
CA TYR A 490 -30.48 5.51 -39.33
C TYR A 490 -30.86 5.94 -37.92
N ALA A 491 -32.14 6.23 -37.68
CA ALA A 491 -32.59 6.73 -36.38
C ALA A 491 -32.47 5.69 -35.24
N ASP A 492 -32.70 4.41 -35.56
CA ASP A 492 -32.73 3.27 -34.65
C ASP A 492 -32.53 1.96 -35.44
N LEU A 493 -32.40 0.83 -34.73
CA LEU A 493 -32.24 -0.49 -35.35
C LEU A 493 -33.43 -0.85 -36.25
N ASP A 494 -34.65 -0.44 -35.89
CA ASP A 494 -35.86 -0.70 -36.66
C ASP A 494 -35.84 0.02 -38.02
N ALA A 495 -35.29 1.24 -38.08
CA ALA A 495 -35.13 1.99 -39.32
C ALA A 495 -34.11 1.33 -40.25
N LEU A 496 -32.99 0.83 -39.69
CA LEU A 496 -32.02 0.05 -40.44
C LEU A 496 -32.64 -1.25 -40.96
N ALA A 497 -33.36 -1.98 -40.10
CA ALA A 497 -34.06 -3.22 -40.46
C ALA A 497 -35.03 -3.02 -41.63
N ARG A 498 -35.87 -1.98 -41.58
CA ARG A 498 -36.80 -1.62 -42.67
C ARG A 498 -36.06 -1.28 -43.98
N ALA A 499 -34.92 -0.59 -43.88
CA ALA A 499 -34.12 -0.26 -45.05
C ALA A 499 -33.57 -1.51 -45.73
N VAL A 500 -33.01 -2.43 -44.95
CA VAL A 500 -32.49 -3.73 -45.43
C VAL A 500 -33.63 -4.56 -46.04
N GLU A 501 -34.80 -4.63 -45.41
CA GLU A 501 -35.99 -5.29 -45.97
C GLU A 501 -36.44 -4.68 -47.31
N SER A 502 -36.31 -3.37 -47.45
CA SER A 502 -36.65 -2.65 -48.69
C SER A 502 -35.60 -2.79 -49.81
N GLY A 503 -34.52 -3.54 -49.56
CA GLY A 503 -33.47 -3.85 -50.54
C GLY A 503 -32.18 -3.05 -50.40
N ALA A 504 -31.99 -2.30 -49.31
CA ALA A 504 -30.70 -1.68 -49.01
C ALA A 504 -29.67 -2.77 -48.68
N THR A 505 -28.41 -2.58 -49.09
CA THR A 505 -27.31 -3.48 -48.69
C THR A 505 -27.01 -3.26 -47.21
N LEU A 506 -26.90 -4.35 -46.44
CA LEU A 506 -26.47 -4.31 -45.05
C LEU A 506 -25.03 -3.74 -44.94
N PRO A 507 -24.76 -2.76 -44.06
CA PRO A 507 -23.40 -2.32 -43.75
C PRO A 507 -22.60 -3.41 -43.03
N ASP A 508 -21.29 -3.47 -43.26
CA ASP A 508 -20.36 -4.36 -42.56
C ASP A 508 -20.26 -3.98 -41.06
N ASP A 509 -20.27 -2.68 -40.76
CA ASP A 509 -20.18 -2.13 -39.41
C ASP A 509 -21.34 -1.15 -39.13
N VAL A 510 -22.07 -1.34 -38.03
CA VAL A 510 -23.12 -0.43 -37.54
C VAL A 510 -22.60 0.26 -36.29
N VAL A 511 -22.25 1.54 -36.42
CA VAL A 511 -21.65 2.34 -35.35
C VAL A 511 -22.71 3.05 -34.53
N VAL A 512 -22.57 2.98 -33.21
CA VAL A 512 -23.42 3.68 -32.25
C VAL A 512 -22.55 4.51 -31.32
N GLY A 513 -22.74 5.83 -31.33
CA GLY A 513 -22.04 6.75 -30.44
C GLY A 513 -22.71 6.83 -29.07
N LEU A 514 -21.91 6.70 -28.00
CA LEU A 514 -22.38 6.90 -26.62
C LEU A 514 -22.13 8.35 -26.14
N PRO A 515 -23.10 8.98 -25.41
CA PRO A 515 -24.33 8.39 -24.87
C PRO A 515 -25.41 8.11 -25.94
N LEU A 516 -26.17 7.02 -25.74
CA LEU A 516 -27.24 6.57 -26.64
C LEU A 516 -28.36 7.62 -26.74
N ASN A 517 -28.37 8.36 -27.85
CA ASN A 517 -29.52 9.18 -28.25
C ASN A 517 -30.27 8.45 -29.38
N LEU A 518 -30.89 7.33 -29.02
CA LEU A 518 -31.80 6.60 -29.91
C LEU A 518 -33.21 7.17 -29.75
N ALA A 519 -33.95 7.32 -30.84
CA ALA A 519 -35.38 7.67 -30.76
C ALA A 519 -36.11 6.52 -30.03
N ALA A 520 -36.99 6.86 -29.07
CA ALA A 520 -37.66 5.85 -28.25
C ALA A 520 -38.46 4.87 -29.15
N PRO A 521 -38.32 3.55 -28.98
CA PRO A 521 -39.06 2.57 -29.76
C PRO A 521 -40.56 2.63 -29.43
N HIS A 522 -41.42 2.48 -30.45
CA HIS A 522 -42.84 2.24 -30.26
C HIS A 522 -43.03 0.85 -29.64
N ALA A 523 -43.31 0.81 -28.34
CA ALA A 523 -43.57 -0.41 -27.60
C ALA A 523 -44.66 -1.26 -28.26
N THR A 524 -44.28 -2.45 -28.75
CA THR A 524 -45.21 -3.57 -28.94
C THR A 524 -44.80 -4.70 -28.01
N ALA A 525 -45.80 -5.24 -27.33
CA ALA A 525 -45.67 -6.03 -26.11
C ALA A 525 -45.09 -7.45 -26.33
N ALA A 526 -44.20 -7.89 -25.44
CA ALA A 526 -44.42 -9.01 -24.51
C ALA A 526 -43.10 -9.52 -23.88
N SER A 527 -42.97 -9.41 -22.55
CA SER A 527 -42.60 -10.53 -21.67
C SER A 527 -42.70 -10.07 -20.20
N GLN A 528 -43.36 -10.88 -19.39
CA GLN A 528 -43.90 -10.54 -18.08
C GLN A 528 -42.84 -10.62 -16.97
N ALA A 529 -42.55 -9.49 -16.32
CA ALA A 529 -41.93 -9.47 -15.00
C ALA A 529 -43.02 -9.51 -13.91
N ARG A 530 -42.87 -10.43 -12.95
CA ARG A 530 -43.73 -10.57 -11.76
C ARG A 530 -43.78 -9.28 -10.93
N PRO A 531 -44.93 -8.92 -10.32
CA PRO A 531 -45.06 -7.70 -9.55
C PRO A 531 -44.47 -7.84 -8.13
N ALA A 532 -43.76 -6.81 -7.68
CA ALA A 532 -43.52 -6.55 -6.26
C ALA A 532 -44.80 -5.97 -5.61
N PRO A 533 -45.08 -6.26 -4.33
CA PRO A 533 -46.33 -5.84 -3.69
C PRO A 533 -46.33 -4.34 -3.39
N GLN A 534 -47.41 -3.67 -3.82
CA GLN A 534 -47.75 -2.30 -3.46
C GLN A 534 -48.35 -2.25 -2.06
N ASP A 535 -48.06 -1.20 -1.31
CA ASP A 535 -49.05 -0.62 -0.39
C ASP A 535 -49.19 0.89 -0.64
N ARG A 536 -50.45 1.34 -0.68
CA ARG A 536 -50.94 2.66 -1.14
C ARG A 536 -51.09 3.61 0.05
N GLY A 537 -50.64 4.87 -0.02
CA GLY A 537 -51.36 6.03 -0.60
C GLY A 537 -51.60 7.10 0.50
N PRO A 538 -52.26 8.26 0.28
CA PRO A 538 -52.50 9.02 -0.96
C PRO A 538 -52.24 10.56 -0.83
N GLY A 539 -52.18 11.29 -1.96
CA GLY A 539 -52.80 12.64 -2.05
C GLY A 539 -52.02 13.83 -2.64
N ALA A 540 -52.45 14.24 -3.86
CA ALA A 540 -52.60 15.63 -4.37
C ALA A 540 -51.42 16.40 -5.05
N GLU A 541 -51.34 16.21 -6.38
CA GLU A 541 -51.29 17.14 -7.54
C GLU A 541 -50.94 18.67 -7.43
N PRO A 542 -50.48 19.30 -8.55
CA PRO A 542 -49.40 20.30 -8.59
C PRO A 542 -49.83 21.76 -8.90
N GLY A 543 -48.92 22.70 -8.66
CA GLY A 543 -49.08 24.14 -8.96
C GLY A 543 -47.88 24.72 -9.71
N THR A 544 -48.18 25.57 -10.68
CA THR A 544 -47.39 26.00 -11.82
C THR A 544 -46.58 27.30 -11.60
N HIS A 545 -45.65 27.52 -12.54
CA HIS A 545 -45.15 28.82 -13.06
C HIS A 545 -43.93 29.53 -12.44
N GLN A 546 -42.92 29.55 -13.30
CA GLN A 546 -42.28 30.75 -13.91
C GLN A 546 -40.95 31.26 -13.37
N ALA A 547 -40.12 31.56 -14.36
CA ALA A 547 -38.69 31.78 -14.33
C ALA A 547 -38.30 33.25 -14.18
N ARG A 548 -37.10 33.44 -13.60
CA ARG A 548 -36.03 34.41 -13.94
C ARG A 548 -36.22 35.91 -13.59
N PRO A 549 -35.12 36.73 -13.62
CA PRO A 549 -33.70 36.45 -13.30
C PRO A 549 -32.95 37.63 -12.58
N ALA A 550 -31.63 37.39 -12.31
CA ALA A 550 -30.51 38.37 -12.42
C ALA A 550 -30.38 39.47 -11.35
N PHE A 551 -29.20 39.98 -10.91
CA PHE A 551 -27.76 39.77 -11.13
C PHE A 551 -27.00 40.62 -10.07
N GLU A 552 -25.67 40.46 -10.03
CA GLU A 552 -24.61 41.45 -9.69
C GLU A 552 -23.86 41.43 -8.33
N ASP A 553 -22.57 41.07 -8.48
CA ASP A 553 -21.34 41.77 -8.06
C ASP A 553 -20.49 41.29 -6.84
N THR A 554 -19.51 40.43 -7.19
CA THR A 554 -18.03 40.40 -6.95
C THR A 554 -17.33 41.49 -6.07
N PRO A 555 -16.01 41.39 -5.74
CA PRO A 555 -15.05 40.26 -5.71
C PRO A 555 -14.12 40.25 -4.45
N GLU A 556 -13.39 39.15 -4.21
CA GLU A 556 -11.92 39.07 -3.92
C GLU A 556 -11.52 37.77 -3.20
N GLY A 557 -10.47 37.10 -3.70
CA GLY A 557 -9.74 36.04 -2.98
C GLY A 557 -9.57 34.72 -3.75
N ARG A 558 -8.48 34.60 -4.52
CA ARG A 558 -8.09 33.37 -5.25
C ARG A 558 -7.72 32.21 -4.29
N PRO A 559 -8.00 30.94 -4.66
CA PRO A 559 -7.65 29.75 -3.89
C PRO A 559 -6.33 29.08 -4.34
N GLY A 560 -5.67 28.38 -3.41
CA GLY A 560 -4.64 27.38 -3.70
C GLY A 560 -5.28 26.09 -4.23
N SER A 561 -4.74 25.58 -5.33
CA SER A 561 -5.28 24.46 -6.11
C SER A 561 -4.98 23.10 -5.48
N TRP A 562 -6.04 22.38 -5.13
CA TRP A 562 -6.10 20.92 -5.26
C TRP A 562 -7.25 20.65 -6.23
N GLY A 563 -6.91 20.21 -7.44
CA GLY A 563 -7.89 19.97 -8.51
C GLY A 563 -8.83 18.82 -8.11
N SER A 564 -10.10 19.14 -7.89
CA SER A 564 -11.17 18.15 -7.89
C SER A 564 -11.45 17.75 -9.34
N PRO A 565 -11.70 16.46 -9.67
CA PRO A 565 -12.04 16.05 -11.03
C PRO A 565 -13.34 16.73 -11.45
N GLN A 566 -13.27 17.56 -12.49
CA GLN A 566 -14.46 18.11 -13.13
C GLN A 566 -15.02 17.05 -14.07
N ALA A 567 -16.05 16.32 -13.61
CA ALA A 567 -16.93 15.56 -14.48
C ALA A 567 -17.79 16.57 -15.27
N ALA A 568 -17.27 17.03 -16.41
CA ALA A 568 -17.98 17.91 -17.31
C ALA A 568 -18.84 17.09 -18.29
N GLY A 569 -20.02 16.65 -17.83
CA GLY A 569 -21.08 16.25 -18.74
C GLY A 569 -21.62 17.48 -19.48
N ARG A 570 -21.38 17.60 -20.79
CA ARG A 570 -22.08 18.57 -21.63
C ARG A 570 -23.53 18.13 -21.82
N GLY A 571 -24.42 18.66 -20.99
CA GLY A 571 -25.87 18.54 -21.15
C GLY A 571 -26.58 19.52 -20.22
N GLY A 572 -27.27 20.51 -20.79
CA GLY A 572 -27.95 21.55 -20.02
C GLY A 572 -29.28 21.11 -19.42
N THR A 573 -29.56 21.68 -18.24
CA THR A 573 -30.83 21.82 -17.49
C THR A 573 -31.47 20.57 -16.87
N GLY A 574 -31.46 20.53 -15.53
CA GLY A 574 -32.46 19.85 -14.68
C GLY A 574 -31.92 18.65 -13.89
N GLU A 575 -31.86 18.80 -12.56
CA GLU A 575 -31.73 17.74 -11.54
C GLU A 575 -30.52 16.79 -11.66
N SER A 576 -29.59 16.91 -10.71
CA SER A 576 -28.44 16.02 -10.55
C SER A 576 -28.90 14.57 -10.30
N SER A 577 -29.07 13.79 -11.35
CA SER A 577 -29.09 12.33 -11.26
C SER A 577 -27.73 11.87 -10.72
N SER A 578 -27.73 10.98 -9.73
CA SER A 578 -26.48 10.46 -9.18
C SER A 578 -25.63 9.81 -10.29
N SER A 579 -24.30 9.85 -10.19
CA SER A 579 -23.42 9.17 -11.16
C SER A 579 -23.75 7.69 -11.32
N VAL A 580 -24.30 7.06 -10.27
CA VAL A 580 -24.76 5.67 -10.23
C VAL A 580 -25.99 5.46 -11.13
N ASP A 581 -26.99 6.34 -11.08
CA ASP A 581 -28.19 6.23 -11.93
C ASP A 581 -27.85 6.35 -13.41
N THR A 582 -26.87 7.19 -13.74
CA THR A 582 -26.38 7.37 -15.11
C THR A 582 -25.69 6.11 -15.62
N VAL A 583 -24.85 5.47 -14.79
CA VAL A 583 -24.19 4.18 -15.12
C VAL A 583 -25.23 3.07 -15.34
N HIS A 584 -26.22 2.95 -14.44
CA HIS A 584 -27.27 1.93 -14.57
C HIS A 584 -28.08 2.11 -15.85
N ARG A 585 -28.48 3.35 -16.16
CA ARG A 585 -29.26 3.65 -17.36
C ARG A 585 -28.47 3.35 -18.63
N ALA A 586 -27.22 3.80 -18.72
CA ALA A 586 -26.37 3.56 -19.88
C ALA A 586 -26.10 2.06 -20.11
N THR A 587 -25.84 1.31 -19.03
CA THR A 587 -25.61 -0.14 -19.10
C THR A 587 -26.88 -0.90 -19.51
N ALA A 588 -28.05 -0.51 -18.97
CA ALA A 588 -29.34 -1.11 -19.35
C ALA A 588 -29.68 -0.86 -20.82
N GLN A 589 -29.47 0.36 -21.31
CA GLN A 589 -29.69 0.69 -22.72
C GLN A 589 -28.72 -0.05 -23.64
N ALA A 590 -27.45 -0.17 -23.26
CA ALA A 590 -26.47 -0.96 -24.01
C ALA A 590 -26.85 -2.45 -24.05
N LEU A 591 -27.36 -3.00 -22.94
CA LEU A 591 -27.85 -4.37 -22.88
C LEU A 591 -29.05 -4.60 -23.80
N GLU A 592 -30.04 -3.70 -23.76
CA GLU A 592 -31.21 -3.77 -24.65
C GLU A 592 -30.80 -3.72 -26.12
N LEU A 593 -29.85 -2.85 -26.47
CA LEU A 593 -29.31 -2.75 -27.83
C LEU A 593 -28.59 -4.03 -28.26
N VAL A 594 -27.72 -4.58 -27.41
CA VAL A 594 -27.01 -5.85 -27.67
C VAL A 594 -27.99 -7.01 -27.84
N GLN A 595 -29.02 -7.10 -27.00
CA GLN A 595 -30.05 -8.13 -27.09
C GLN A 595 -30.89 -8.00 -28.37
N ALA A 596 -31.30 -6.78 -28.72
CA ALA A 596 -32.04 -6.52 -29.95
C ALA A 596 -31.21 -6.86 -31.21
N TRP A 597 -29.92 -6.50 -31.20
CA TRP A 597 -28.98 -6.84 -32.28
C TRP A 597 -28.81 -8.35 -32.47
N LEU A 598 -28.69 -9.10 -31.37
CA LEU A 598 -28.53 -10.56 -31.43
C LEU A 598 -29.83 -11.29 -31.78
N ALA A 599 -30.99 -10.74 -31.41
CA ALA A 599 -32.28 -11.35 -31.69
C ALA A 599 -32.70 -11.26 -33.17
N ASP A 600 -32.11 -10.35 -33.93
CA ASP A 600 -32.45 -10.11 -35.33
C ASP A 600 -31.42 -10.75 -36.29
N GLU A 601 -31.82 -11.88 -36.88
CA GLU A 601 -31.00 -12.66 -37.83
C GLU A 601 -30.57 -11.86 -39.07
N ARG A 602 -31.26 -10.75 -39.40
CA ARG A 602 -30.88 -9.90 -40.53
C ARG A 602 -29.52 -9.23 -40.32
N PHE A 603 -29.06 -9.13 -39.08
CA PHE A 603 -27.77 -8.53 -38.72
C PHE A 603 -26.67 -9.56 -38.43
N ALA A 604 -26.90 -10.85 -38.76
CA ALA A 604 -25.95 -11.93 -38.48
C ALA A 604 -24.58 -11.72 -39.16
N ASP A 605 -24.57 -11.12 -40.35
CA ASP A 605 -23.36 -10.88 -41.16
C ASP A 605 -22.76 -9.47 -40.96
N ALA A 606 -23.21 -8.72 -39.96
CA ALA A 606 -22.69 -7.39 -39.62
C ALA A 606 -22.14 -7.33 -38.19
N ARG A 607 -21.34 -6.30 -37.90
CA ARG A 607 -20.80 -6.03 -36.56
C ARG A 607 -21.44 -4.79 -35.95
N LEU A 608 -21.81 -4.86 -34.68
CA LEU A 608 -22.25 -3.70 -33.90
C LEU A 608 -21.02 -3.05 -33.25
N VAL A 609 -20.77 -1.79 -33.57
CA VAL A 609 -19.64 -1.02 -33.04
C VAL A 609 -20.15 -0.03 -32.00
N LEU A 610 -19.60 -0.10 -30.78
CA LEU A 610 -19.88 0.88 -29.74
C LEU A 610 -18.73 1.88 -29.66
N LEU A 611 -19.00 3.13 -30.05
CA LEU A 611 -18.05 4.24 -30.03
C LEU A 611 -18.20 5.05 -28.74
N THR A 612 -17.10 5.18 -28.01
CA THR A 612 -17.01 5.82 -26.69
C THR A 612 -15.92 6.89 -26.66
N SER A 613 -15.94 7.77 -25.65
CA SER A 613 -14.86 8.73 -25.42
C SER A 613 -14.32 8.66 -24.00
N GLY A 614 -13.00 8.44 -23.85
CA GLY A 614 -12.33 8.39 -22.56
C GLY A 614 -12.87 7.32 -21.60
N ALA A 615 -13.47 6.25 -22.13
CA ALA A 615 -14.04 5.15 -21.34
C ALA A 615 -12.98 4.15 -20.85
N VAL A 616 -11.78 4.15 -21.46
CA VAL A 616 -10.65 3.30 -21.06
C VAL A 616 -9.35 4.10 -20.99
N ALA A 617 -8.43 3.64 -20.14
CA ALA A 617 -7.06 4.15 -20.10
C ALA A 617 -6.17 3.29 -21.01
N ALA A 618 -5.64 3.89 -22.08
CA ALA A 618 -4.75 3.25 -23.05
C ALA A 618 -3.27 3.66 -22.85
N GLY A 619 -3.00 4.64 -21.99
CA GLY A 619 -1.67 5.02 -21.49
C GLY A 619 -1.45 4.68 -20.00
N THR A 620 -0.18 4.60 -19.58
CA THR A 620 0.20 4.26 -18.19
C THR A 620 -0.25 5.28 -17.15
N ASP A 621 -0.43 6.54 -17.55
CA ASP A 621 -0.81 7.66 -16.68
C ASP A 621 -2.09 8.36 -17.18
N GLU A 622 -2.84 7.70 -18.07
CA GLU A 622 -4.10 8.23 -18.60
C GLU A 622 -5.25 8.00 -17.62
N PRO A 623 -5.93 9.04 -17.13
CA PRO A 623 -7.11 8.86 -16.30
C PRO A 623 -8.32 8.43 -17.16
N VAL A 624 -9.15 7.53 -16.64
CA VAL A 624 -10.47 7.25 -17.23
C VAL A 624 -11.38 8.45 -16.98
N ALA A 625 -11.76 9.16 -18.05
CA ALA A 625 -12.55 10.38 -17.98
C ALA A 625 -14.07 10.09 -17.95
N ASP A 626 -14.51 8.95 -18.50
CA ASP A 626 -15.91 8.54 -18.57
C ASP A 626 -16.17 7.20 -17.87
N LEU A 627 -16.46 7.30 -16.56
CA LEU A 627 -16.81 6.13 -15.74
C LEU A 627 -18.15 5.51 -16.12
N THR A 628 -19.04 6.24 -16.80
CA THR A 628 -20.35 5.72 -17.22
C THR A 628 -20.17 4.68 -18.32
N HIS A 629 -19.41 5.03 -19.35
CA HIS A 629 -19.19 4.14 -20.50
C HIS A 629 -18.10 3.08 -20.25
N ALA A 630 -17.28 3.24 -19.21
CA ALA A 630 -16.39 2.18 -18.73
C ALA A 630 -17.16 0.90 -18.31
N ALA A 631 -18.36 1.04 -17.73
CA ALA A 631 -19.21 -0.09 -17.38
C ALA A 631 -19.77 -0.81 -18.63
N VAL A 632 -20.11 -0.06 -19.67
CA VAL A 632 -20.58 -0.59 -20.97
C VAL A 632 -19.50 -1.44 -21.64
N TRP A 633 -18.24 -1.03 -21.56
CA TRP A 633 -17.10 -1.83 -22.02
C TRP A 633 -17.02 -3.21 -21.34
N GLY A 634 -17.30 -3.29 -20.03
CA GLY A 634 -17.36 -4.56 -19.32
C GLY A 634 -18.47 -5.50 -19.85
N LEU A 635 -19.66 -4.95 -20.06
CA LEU A 635 -20.81 -5.67 -20.59
C LEU A 635 -20.54 -6.21 -22.00
N VAL A 636 -20.10 -5.34 -22.91
CA VAL A 636 -19.92 -5.70 -24.32
C VAL A 636 -18.75 -6.66 -24.53
N ARG A 637 -17.68 -6.57 -23.71
CA ARG A 637 -16.62 -7.60 -23.72
C ARG A 637 -17.16 -8.99 -23.39
N SER A 638 -18.12 -9.08 -22.47
CA SER A 638 -18.77 -10.36 -22.16
C SER A 638 -19.61 -10.85 -23.35
N ALA A 639 -20.37 -9.95 -23.99
CA ALA A 639 -21.16 -10.27 -25.18
C ALA A 639 -20.30 -10.70 -26.39
N GLU A 640 -19.13 -10.08 -26.59
CA GLU A 640 -18.16 -10.44 -27.63
C GLU A 640 -17.53 -11.82 -27.36
N SER A 641 -17.19 -12.13 -26.11
CA SER A 641 -16.71 -13.47 -25.75
C SER A 641 -17.76 -14.56 -25.97
N GLU A 642 -19.04 -14.25 -25.78
CA GLU A 642 -20.16 -15.17 -26.04
C GLU A 642 -20.53 -15.27 -27.52
N ASN A 643 -20.34 -14.19 -28.28
CA ASN A 643 -20.67 -14.09 -29.71
C ASN A 643 -19.48 -13.49 -30.51
N PRO A 644 -18.40 -14.27 -30.73
CA PRO A 644 -17.19 -13.76 -31.35
C PRO A 644 -17.44 -13.15 -32.72
N GLY A 645 -16.83 -11.99 -32.98
CA GLY A 645 -16.92 -11.28 -34.25
C GLY A 645 -18.21 -10.49 -34.48
N ARG A 646 -19.15 -10.46 -33.52
CA ARG A 646 -20.41 -9.68 -33.64
C ARG A 646 -20.33 -8.24 -33.10
N PHE A 647 -19.30 -7.92 -32.32
CA PHE A 647 -19.16 -6.63 -31.63
C PHE A 647 -17.74 -6.06 -31.76
N VAL A 648 -17.64 -4.73 -31.82
CA VAL A 648 -16.37 -4.00 -31.74
C VAL A 648 -16.53 -2.84 -30.76
N LEU A 649 -15.56 -2.65 -29.86
CA LEU A 649 -15.48 -1.50 -28.97
C LEU A 649 -14.41 -0.53 -29.47
N VAL A 650 -14.80 0.74 -29.67
CA VAL A 650 -13.87 1.80 -30.07
C VAL A 650 -13.95 2.94 -29.05
N ASP A 651 -12.82 3.35 -28.49
CA ASP A 651 -12.75 4.50 -27.57
C ASP A 651 -11.81 5.59 -28.12
N VAL A 652 -12.28 6.83 -28.19
CA VAL A 652 -11.53 7.97 -28.73
C VAL A 652 -11.27 9.04 -27.66
N ASP A 653 -10.22 9.82 -27.82
CA ASP A 653 -9.92 10.99 -26.97
C ASP A 653 -10.68 12.28 -27.38
N GLY A 654 -11.46 12.22 -28.45
CA GLY A 654 -12.19 13.36 -29.01
C GLY A 654 -11.34 14.30 -29.88
N ALA A 655 -10.07 13.98 -30.12
CA ALA A 655 -9.24 14.72 -31.07
C ALA A 655 -9.71 14.47 -32.52
N ALA A 656 -9.63 15.50 -33.37
CA ALA A 656 -10.07 15.42 -34.77
C ALA A 656 -9.31 14.33 -35.56
N ASP A 657 -8.05 14.09 -35.23
CA ASP A 657 -7.23 13.05 -35.86
C ASP A 657 -7.67 11.64 -35.43
N SER A 658 -8.03 11.46 -34.15
CA SER A 658 -8.59 10.21 -33.63
C SER A 658 -9.96 9.89 -34.24
N LEU A 659 -10.81 10.91 -34.43
CA LEU A 659 -12.10 10.75 -35.12
C LEU A 659 -11.93 10.37 -36.60
N ARG A 660 -10.91 10.91 -37.27
CA ARG A 660 -10.57 10.56 -38.66
C ARG A 660 -10.05 9.12 -38.79
N ALA A 661 -9.45 8.58 -37.74
CA ALA A 661 -8.90 7.23 -37.69
C ALA A 661 -9.94 6.15 -37.29
N VAL A 662 -11.20 6.50 -37.04
CA VAL A 662 -12.26 5.53 -36.72
C VAL A 662 -12.42 4.45 -37.81
N PRO A 663 -12.45 4.76 -39.12
CA PRO A 663 -12.50 3.71 -40.16
C PRO A 663 -11.31 2.76 -40.11
N ASP A 664 -10.11 3.28 -39.83
CA ASP A 664 -8.90 2.45 -39.69
C ASP A 664 -9.03 1.54 -38.45
N ALA A 665 -9.64 2.02 -37.37
CA ALA A 665 -9.93 1.21 -36.18
C ALA A 665 -10.91 0.07 -36.51
N LEU A 666 -11.95 0.32 -37.31
CA LEU A 666 -12.88 -0.72 -37.78
C LEU A 666 -12.18 -1.77 -38.66
N ALA A 667 -11.23 -1.33 -39.47
CA ALA A 667 -10.44 -2.17 -40.37
C ALA A 667 -9.27 -2.90 -39.69
N SER A 668 -9.02 -2.67 -38.40
CA SER A 668 -7.90 -3.30 -37.66
C SER A 668 -8.09 -4.80 -37.43
N GLY A 669 -9.33 -5.29 -37.49
CA GLY A 669 -9.68 -6.67 -37.14
C GLY A 669 -9.70 -6.95 -35.64
N GLU A 670 -9.48 -5.94 -34.78
CA GLU A 670 -9.47 -6.08 -33.34
C GLU A 670 -10.89 -5.90 -32.75
N PRO A 671 -11.29 -6.68 -31.74
CA PRO A 671 -12.58 -6.52 -31.07
C PRO A 671 -12.63 -5.29 -30.16
N GLN A 672 -11.46 -4.75 -29.79
CA GLN A 672 -11.32 -3.59 -28.91
C GLN A 672 -10.17 -2.69 -29.40
N VAL A 673 -10.47 -1.41 -29.62
CA VAL A 673 -9.50 -0.42 -30.07
C VAL A 673 -9.65 0.88 -29.29
N ALA A 674 -8.55 1.40 -28.77
CA ALA A 674 -8.46 2.77 -28.29
C ALA A 674 -7.68 3.61 -29.31
N VAL A 675 -8.22 4.76 -29.70
CA VAL A 675 -7.57 5.70 -30.62
C VAL A 675 -7.14 6.94 -29.83
N ARG A 676 -5.84 7.22 -29.83
CA ARG A 676 -5.23 8.36 -29.13
C ARG A 676 -4.32 9.11 -30.08
N ASP A 677 -4.53 10.41 -30.23
CA ASP A 677 -3.80 11.27 -31.18
C ASP A 677 -3.71 10.66 -32.61
N GLY A 678 -4.79 10.00 -33.05
CA GLY A 678 -4.84 9.30 -34.35
C GLY A 678 -4.12 7.93 -34.41
N VAL A 679 -3.52 7.47 -33.31
CA VAL A 679 -2.84 6.17 -33.20
C VAL A 679 -3.79 5.11 -32.64
N LEU A 680 -3.90 3.97 -33.32
CA LEU A 680 -4.72 2.84 -32.89
C LEU A 680 -3.94 1.97 -31.90
N ARG A 681 -4.58 1.58 -30.80
CA ARG A 681 -4.03 0.69 -29.80
C ARG A 681 -5.03 -0.38 -29.44
N ALA A 682 -4.58 -1.63 -29.29
CA ALA A 682 -5.45 -2.74 -28.92
C ALA A 682 -4.99 -3.38 -27.60
N PRO A 683 -5.91 -3.81 -26.72
CA PRO A 683 -5.53 -4.36 -25.43
C PRO A 683 -4.90 -5.74 -25.60
N ARG A 684 -3.84 -5.99 -24.85
CA ARG A 684 -3.13 -7.27 -24.74
C ARG A 684 -2.86 -7.56 -23.26
N LEU A 685 -3.12 -8.80 -22.85
CA LEU A 685 -2.79 -9.21 -21.50
C LEU A 685 -1.27 -9.46 -21.40
N ALA A 686 -0.60 -8.74 -20.51
CA ALA A 686 0.82 -8.91 -20.22
C ALA A 686 1.00 -9.27 -18.74
N ARG A 687 2.08 -9.97 -18.41
CA ARG A 687 2.40 -10.26 -17.00
C ARG A 687 2.86 -8.99 -16.29
N ALA A 688 2.31 -8.74 -15.11
CA ALA A 688 2.74 -7.63 -14.28
C ALA A 688 4.11 -7.95 -13.70
N ARG A 689 5.13 -7.19 -14.10
CA ARG A 689 6.43 -7.22 -13.40
C ARG A 689 6.25 -6.44 -12.10
N CYS A 690 6.65 -7.03 -10.98
CA CYS A 690 6.70 -6.30 -9.72
C CYS A 690 7.58 -5.06 -9.95
N TRP A 691 7.02 -3.90 -9.64
CA TRP A 691 7.76 -2.64 -9.64
C TRP A 691 8.84 -2.78 -8.57
N SER A 692 10.12 -2.89 -8.95
CA SER A 692 11.22 -2.70 -8.00
C SER A 692 11.16 -1.26 -7.49
N PRO A 693 10.97 -0.98 -6.19
CA PRO A 693 10.97 0.39 -5.68
C PRO A 693 12.40 0.94 -5.69
N GLY A 694 12.92 1.20 -6.89
CA GLY A 694 14.28 1.59 -7.18
C GLY A 694 14.30 2.79 -8.11
N ARG A 695 13.63 3.87 -7.66
CA ARG A 695 13.82 5.29 -8.02
C ARG A 695 12.56 6.06 -7.63
N CYS A 696 12.46 6.45 -6.37
CA CYS A 696 11.83 7.73 -6.09
C CYS A 696 12.84 8.78 -6.55
N PRO A 697 12.53 9.68 -7.52
CA PRO A 697 13.39 10.81 -7.78
C PRO A 697 13.53 11.54 -6.45
N SER A 698 14.77 11.78 -6.02
CA SER A 698 15.07 12.55 -4.83
C SER A 698 14.26 13.83 -4.88
N THR A 699 13.22 13.94 -4.05
CA THR A 699 12.67 15.24 -3.73
C THR A 699 13.81 15.93 -2.99
N THR A 700 14.49 16.84 -3.70
CA THR A 700 15.44 17.76 -3.11
C THR A 700 14.71 18.54 -2.03
N ARG A 701 14.76 18.00 -0.81
CA ARG A 701 14.39 18.70 0.40
C ARG A 701 15.43 19.79 0.57
N ALA A 702 15.16 20.94 -0.04
CA ALA A 702 15.92 22.16 0.20
C ALA A 702 16.05 22.32 1.72
N ALA A 703 17.30 22.35 2.18
CA ALA A 703 17.63 22.58 3.57
C ALA A 703 16.94 23.85 4.03
N ARG A 704 15.87 23.70 4.82
CA ARG A 704 15.33 24.80 5.61
C ARG A 704 16.36 25.08 6.71
N THR A 705 17.22 26.04 6.46
CA THR A 705 17.96 26.77 7.50
C THR A 705 17.00 27.19 8.61
N PRO A 706 17.30 26.90 9.89
CA PRO A 706 16.51 27.42 10.99
C PRO A 706 16.74 28.94 11.08
N VAL A 707 15.73 29.72 10.67
CA VAL A 707 15.70 31.16 10.91
C VAL A 707 15.42 31.37 12.39
N CYS A 708 16.49 31.62 13.14
CA CYS A 708 16.43 32.06 14.53
C CYS A 708 15.96 33.53 14.54
N SER A 709 14.67 33.77 14.82
CA SER A 709 14.13 35.12 15.01
C SER A 709 14.29 35.57 16.46
N ARG A 710 15.48 36.05 16.81
CA ARG A 710 15.64 37.03 17.91
C ARG A 710 16.47 38.20 17.41
N SER A 711 15.80 39.32 17.14
CA SER A 711 16.45 40.59 16.88
C SER A 711 17.17 41.13 18.13
N PRO A 712 18.32 41.80 17.96
CA PRO A 712 19.16 42.29 19.05
C PRO A 712 18.68 43.65 19.57
N ARG A 713 18.67 43.84 20.89
CA ARG A 713 18.69 45.19 21.50
C ARG A 713 20.13 45.53 21.89
N SER A 714 20.61 46.65 21.34
CA SER A 714 21.91 47.30 21.59
C SER A 714 22.03 47.93 23.00
N PRO A 715 23.24 48.34 23.44
CA PRO A 715 23.72 48.19 24.83
C PRO A 715 23.67 49.47 25.68
N ARG A 716 23.81 49.32 27.00
CA ARG A 716 24.25 50.36 27.95
C ARG A 716 25.39 49.83 28.84
N PRO A 717 26.49 50.57 29.07
CA PRO A 717 27.52 50.24 30.06
C PRO A 717 27.42 51.18 31.29
N PRO A 718 28.34 51.14 32.29
CA PRO A 718 28.35 50.21 33.41
C PRO A 718 28.34 50.92 34.79
N GLY A 719 28.06 50.19 35.88
CA GLY A 719 28.18 50.71 37.24
C GLY A 719 28.49 49.61 38.26
N ARG A 720 29.69 49.67 38.84
CA ARG A 720 30.24 48.78 39.88
C ARG A 720 29.61 49.04 41.26
N SER A 721 29.46 47.99 42.07
CA SER A 721 30.00 47.81 43.45
C SER A 721 29.16 46.79 44.26
N GLY A 722 29.81 45.77 44.87
CA GLY A 722 29.19 44.72 45.71
C GLY A 722 29.02 45.15 47.19
N PRO A 723 29.12 44.27 48.22
CA PRO A 723 29.03 42.80 48.31
C PRO A 723 28.07 42.36 49.47
N PRO A 724 28.33 41.31 50.32
CA PRO A 724 27.84 39.92 50.21
C PRO A 724 27.06 39.40 51.47
N ALA A 725 26.52 38.16 51.40
CA ALA A 725 26.28 37.17 52.49
C ALA A 725 25.04 36.32 52.15
N MET A 726 24.82 35.07 52.54
CA MET A 726 25.59 33.99 53.14
C MET A 726 24.76 32.70 52.89
N ARG A 727 25.43 31.55 52.87
CA ARG A 727 24.86 30.19 52.72
C ARG A 727 23.97 29.79 53.90
N CYS A 728 22.99 28.91 53.67
CA CYS A 728 22.76 27.70 54.49
C CYS A 728 21.97 26.61 53.72
N PRO A 729 22.12 25.32 54.07
CA PRO A 729 21.90 24.14 53.20
C PRO A 729 20.61 23.34 53.57
N PRO A 730 20.26 22.24 52.85
CA PRO A 730 19.02 21.51 53.07
C PRO A 730 19.17 20.39 54.14
N PRO A 731 18.08 19.92 54.76
CA PRO A 731 18.15 18.80 55.69
C PRO A 731 18.09 17.44 54.99
N THR A 732 19.01 16.57 55.39
CA THR A 732 19.11 15.15 55.08
C THR A 732 18.16 14.33 55.98
N GLY A 733 17.60 13.25 55.42
CA GLY A 733 16.81 12.27 56.17
C GLY A 733 17.64 11.30 57.04
N SER A 734 16.95 10.51 57.86
CA SER A 734 17.47 9.31 58.54
C SER A 734 16.32 8.38 58.98
N PRO A 735 16.59 7.07 59.20
CA PRO A 735 15.74 5.94 58.79
C PRO A 735 15.14 5.15 60.00
N PRO A 736 14.56 3.93 59.85
CA PRO A 736 13.52 3.37 60.72
C PRO A 736 14.04 2.69 62.01
N PRO A 737 13.13 2.37 62.94
CA PRO A 737 12.67 0.98 63.08
C PRO A 737 11.15 0.77 63.01
#